data_AF-A0A433R0H2-F1
#
_entry.id   AF-A0A433R0H2-F1
#
_cell.length_a   1.000
_cell.length_b   1.000
_cell.length_c   1.000
_cell.angle_alpha   90.00
_cell.angle_beta   90.00
_cell.angle_gamma   90.00
#
_symmetry.space_group_name_H-M   'P 1'
#
loop_
_entity.id
_entity.type
_entity.pdbx_description
1 polymer ?
#
loop_
_entity_poly.entity_id
_entity_poly.type
_entity_poly.pdbx_seq_one_letter_code
_entity_poly.pdbx_strand_id
1 'polypeptide(L)'
;MSPIDPNHIHHVAIYPPIGVARVGNSTFEREDEGWYYASEAPGVLETPKGGYKDIHGRVKRQAAKFRVYAFDAHHRAIGELNKTSGYTIDWAVHVANKKGATYAFAGRYQPQYELRNPKAQNIVDERTDLIIDPGEKKVRGSNHSRVELNGEFKGSQDKAKSVYLGEIFTDAEGRLVFLAGRGDAMSIDPGNPDNIIQSDFNNVDWYDDTSDGTVRAFVTHNNTGKKFKLENDSWVLGSPPKFGSSIYPPTSLYDVIEDANQKKQYGTSGSNYSIPEVQYYRDIEPLLLRPVLISWVNANANFVHGVEGRGYFLSDDWRQKLSDNTDDAKIYRQSVFGRIRFPEVPEYQIARTGQASGYFMPKLSGDGGYTTRGDPQTWVSLTQLQYERLRKWANGEFKTDYHPPKYTRIEDYPIHEQPDKLTEAAIEWVIGAPLYPGIEVTWNSEDPDTFQNPKIKHAAFRYSTKFKPGDISMSMSLPWQSDFYECQAHWWPSTRPDDVVPEAEYKAIKDKVPLDEIAAKLNDKRVSWDRGLSQSYHQGGYGGNTDMAKKWHQLGFVVPVEAGDRNPVFVEVQRSPGMPDQGPDYDPAVPFFISSVIDTKEKLQQHLQLALRVELSTIPYYLYSMYSIDPKEDEDAADDHLGRKDAQEAARVARFIIKGVVSEEMLHLSLAGNVLLAVGGQPKLYDENVIPTFPGTLPYRVPPLPLNLRAATEKQLEAFITLEEPELICRTKQNDSGEEKYRTIGEFYQSIEEALQPIFDKDPTLFANPRPKCQFAPEKHEYSPRVPDAGGLVVVEDVKSAIAALTTIVREGEGSPLNHGTEHLDEALHHRYRQELSRAKENQKLGTAPGLSEYDDDKKLELSHYATFIHLKKKLKTKKHLWTVFPVPENPQSSQYQDEKIRTVSLAFDAAYCYLLMTIETLWTVPDPVERQKIVYGSMYGTMMGVMAPLAEFLVRQPVGQNQHAAPCFQYYQFTTSTPKTELQTLIQRALDLYTQANAQNPASQLTVILTAVENLYSITYATV
;
A
#
# COMPACT_ATOMS: atom_id res chain seq x y z
N MET A 1 6.39 53.41 -7.59
CA MET A 1 5.97 53.51 -6.17
C MET A 1 6.65 54.72 -5.56
N SER A 2 5.96 55.44 -4.68
CA SER A 2 6.56 56.57 -3.93
C SER A 2 7.62 56.04 -2.95
N PRO A 3 8.66 56.83 -2.62
CA PRO A 3 9.62 56.46 -1.58
C PRO A 3 8.90 56.15 -0.27
N ILE A 4 9.27 55.06 0.40
CA ILE A 4 8.73 54.73 1.73
C ILE A 4 9.49 55.59 2.74
N ASP A 5 8.77 56.36 3.56
CA ASP A 5 9.42 57.20 4.58
C ASP A 5 10.01 56.31 5.69
N PRO A 6 11.34 56.38 5.96
CA PRO A 6 11.98 55.60 7.01
C PRO A 6 11.44 55.87 8.43
N ASN A 7 10.67 56.95 8.65
CA ASN A 7 10.03 57.26 9.92
C ASN A 7 8.70 56.53 10.13
N HIS A 8 8.06 56.06 9.05
CA HIS A 8 6.83 55.26 9.13
C HIS A 8 7.10 53.76 9.29
N ILE A 9 8.35 53.34 9.15
CA ILE A 9 8.76 51.95 9.33
C ILE A 9 8.97 51.67 10.82
N HIS A 10 8.12 50.79 11.36
CA HIS A 10 8.30 50.27 12.71
C HIS A 10 9.26 49.07 12.74
N HIS A 11 9.15 48.17 11.76
CA HIS A 11 9.97 46.96 11.65
C HIS A 11 9.96 46.42 10.21
N VAL A 12 10.84 45.46 9.93
CA VAL A 12 11.05 44.86 8.60
C VAL A 12 11.18 43.34 8.69
N ALA A 13 10.75 42.63 7.65
CA ALA A 13 10.85 41.18 7.56
C ALA A 13 11.07 40.69 6.11
N ILE A 14 11.74 39.54 5.95
CA ILE A 14 12.02 38.91 4.65
C ILE A 14 10.83 38.04 4.22
N TYR A 15 10.45 38.10 2.95
CA TYR A 15 9.44 37.22 2.36
C TYR A 15 9.93 36.60 1.03
N PRO A 16 9.60 35.33 0.75
CA PRO A 16 8.86 34.41 1.63
C PRO A 16 9.68 34.01 2.88
N PRO A 17 9.01 33.53 3.96
CA PRO A 17 9.67 32.96 5.13
C PRO A 17 10.48 31.71 4.81
N ILE A 18 9.99 30.88 3.89
CA ILE A 18 10.67 29.70 3.35
C ILE A 18 10.66 29.84 1.83
N GLY A 19 11.83 29.99 1.22
CA GLY A 19 11.99 29.98 -0.24
C GLY A 19 12.33 28.59 -0.75
N VAL A 20 11.82 28.23 -1.92
CA VAL A 20 12.04 26.91 -2.54
C VAL A 20 12.73 27.08 -3.89
N ALA A 21 13.98 26.65 -3.95
CA ALA A 21 14.76 26.52 -5.17
C ALA A 21 14.89 25.05 -5.55
N ARG A 22 14.90 24.75 -6.85
CA ARG A 22 14.98 23.37 -7.35
C ARG A 22 16.21 23.17 -8.21
N VAL A 23 16.87 22.03 -8.00
CA VAL A 23 18.08 21.67 -8.75
C VAL A 23 17.79 21.50 -10.25
N GLY A 24 18.81 21.74 -11.07
CA GLY A 24 18.71 21.74 -12.52
C GLY A 24 20.12 21.72 -13.14
N ASN A 25 20.38 20.80 -14.07
CA ASN A 25 21.72 20.62 -14.63
C ASN A 25 22.10 21.64 -15.72
N SER A 26 21.25 22.63 -16.02
CA SER A 26 21.61 23.72 -16.92
C SER A 26 22.61 24.68 -16.28
N THR A 27 23.66 25.00 -17.03
CA THR A 27 24.74 25.91 -16.61
C THR A 27 24.61 27.30 -17.24
N PHE A 28 23.54 27.57 -17.99
CA PHE A 28 23.35 28.90 -18.55
C PHE A 28 23.03 29.92 -17.46
N GLU A 29 23.65 31.09 -17.56
CA GLU A 29 23.56 32.13 -16.55
C GLU A 29 22.37 33.07 -16.78
N ARG A 30 21.82 33.10 -17.99
CA ARG A 30 20.71 33.97 -18.33
C ARG A 30 19.38 33.35 -17.88
N GLU A 31 18.53 34.19 -17.28
CA GLU A 31 17.13 33.87 -16.99
C GLU A 31 16.42 33.41 -18.28
N ASP A 32 15.44 32.52 -18.14
CA ASP A 32 14.73 31.83 -19.23
C ASP A 32 15.58 30.89 -20.08
N GLU A 33 16.91 30.98 -20.06
CA GLU A 33 17.80 30.06 -20.75
C GLU A 33 18.26 28.92 -19.83
N GLY A 34 18.77 29.24 -18.63
CA GLY A 34 19.27 28.23 -17.69
C GLY A 34 18.52 28.12 -16.36
N TRP A 35 17.70 29.11 -16.04
CA TRP A 35 16.94 29.16 -14.79
C TRP A 35 15.73 30.08 -14.93
N TYR A 36 14.76 29.96 -14.02
CA TYR A 36 13.53 30.75 -14.01
C TYR A 36 13.05 30.99 -12.56
N TYR A 37 12.18 31.98 -12.35
CA TYR A 37 11.54 32.21 -11.06
C TYR A 37 10.30 31.32 -10.88
N ALA A 38 10.08 30.83 -9.66
CA ALA A 38 8.76 30.35 -9.29
C ALA A 38 7.73 31.50 -9.33
N SER A 39 6.46 31.16 -9.53
CA SER A 39 5.37 32.12 -9.37
C SER A 39 5.37 32.69 -7.96
N GLU A 40 5.13 33.99 -7.85
CA GLU A 40 4.98 34.70 -6.58
C GLU A 40 3.50 34.95 -6.21
N ALA A 41 2.57 34.48 -7.06
CA ALA A 41 1.14 34.56 -6.83
C ALA A 41 0.57 33.14 -6.57
N PRO A 42 -0.23 32.95 -5.50
CA PRO A 42 -0.83 31.65 -5.20
C PRO A 42 -1.75 31.16 -6.31
N GLY A 43 -1.80 29.85 -6.54
CA GLY A 43 -2.68 29.28 -7.56
C GLY A 43 -2.22 29.49 -8.99
N VAL A 44 -1.06 30.13 -9.19
CA VAL A 44 -0.55 30.50 -10.51
C VAL A 44 0.70 29.69 -10.80
N LEU A 45 0.68 29.01 -11.93
CA LEU A 45 1.85 28.38 -12.48
C LEU A 45 2.29 29.12 -13.74
N GLU A 46 3.49 29.66 -13.71
CA GLU A 46 4.13 30.19 -14.91
C GLU A 46 5.00 29.09 -15.54
N THR A 47 4.64 28.64 -16.74
CA THR A 47 5.54 27.79 -17.52
C THR A 47 6.72 28.65 -17.97
N PRO A 48 7.98 28.26 -17.68
CA PRO A 48 9.13 29.06 -18.05
C PRO A 48 9.19 29.28 -19.56
N LYS A 49 9.71 30.41 -20.00
CA LYS A 49 9.83 30.69 -21.43
C LYS A 49 10.71 29.62 -22.11
N GLY A 50 10.20 29.00 -23.17
CA GLY A 50 10.87 27.87 -23.82
C GLY A 50 10.85 26.56 -23.02
N GLY A 51 10.03 26.48 -21.96
CA GLY A 51 9.84 25.32 -21.11
C GLY A 51 10.92 25.13 -20.03
N TYR A 52 10.90 23.97 -19.38
CA TYR A 52 11.72 23.59 -18.24
C TYR A 52 13.13 23.10 -18.62
N LYS A 53 13.41 22.91 -19.90
CA LYS A 53 14.74 22.50 -20.38
C LYS A 53 15.36 23.53 -21.31
N ASP A 54 16.68 23.64 -21.27
CA ASP A 54 17.45 24.47 -22.19
C ASP A 54 17.59 23.83 -23.57
N ILE A 55 18.24 24.54 -24.50
CA ILE A 55 18.43 24.09 -25.89
C ILE A 55 19.25 22.80 -26.03
N HIS A 56 19.95 22.37 -24.97
CA HIS A 56 20.72 21.13 -24.91
C HIS A 56 19.97 20.02 -24.16
N GLY A 57 18.70 20.25 -23.79
CA GLY A 57 17.90 19.29 -23.05
C GLY A 57 18.29 19.15 -21.57
N ARG A 58 19.01 20.14 -21.01
CA ARG A 58 19.32 20.18 -19.57
C ARG A 58 18.20 20.90 -18.82
N VAL A 59 17.86 20.42 -17.63
CA VAL A 59 16.82 20.99 -16.77
C VAL A 59 17.26 22.35 -16.25
N LYS A 60 16.41 23.36 -16.45
CA LYS A 60 16.58 24.71 -15.90
C LYS A 60 16.39 24.69 -14.39
N ARG A 61 17.16 25.48 -13.66
CA ARG A 61 17.01 25.64 -12.20
C ARG A 61 15.81 26.51 -11.88
N GLN A 62 15.03 26.14 -10.85
CA GLN A 62 14.03 27.04 -10.28
C GLN A 62 14.69 27.90 -9.20
N ALA A 63 14.57 29.21 -9.31
CA ALA A 63 15.12 30.16 -8.36
C ALA A 63 14.15 30.51 -7.23
N ALA A 64 14.68 30.63 -6.01
CA ALA A 64 13.98 31.28 -4.91
C ALA A 64 14.35 32.76 -4.87
N LYS A 65 13.34 33.63 -4.87
CA LYS A 65 13.51 35.09 -4.78
C LYS A 65 13.06 35.58 -3.42
N PHE A 66 13.87 36.44 -2.79
CA PHE A 66 13.57 37.02 -1.48
C PHE A 66 13.49 38.54 -1.57
N ARG A 67 12.43 39.07 -0.94
CA ARG A 67 12.10 40.50 -0.83
C ARG A 67 12.12 40.91 0.64
N VAL A 68 12.26 42.19 0.93
CA VAL A 68 12.08 42.73 2.29
C VAL A 68 10.88 43.66 2.30
N TYR A 69 9.98 43.49 3.27
CA TYR A 69 8.82 44.34 3.46
C TYR A 69 8.96 45.19 4.72
N ALA A 70 8.47 46.42 4.64
CA ALA A 70 8.31 47.31 5.78
C ALA A 70 6.90 47.25 6.35
N PHE A 71 6.79 47.39 7.67
CA PHE A 71 5.54 47.32 8.41
C PHE A 71 5.34 48.54 9.31
N ASP A 72 4.09 49.01 9.40
CA ASP A 72 3.69 50.08 10.31
C ASP A 72 3.57 49.60 11.77
N ALA A 73 3.22 50.52 12.68
CA ALA A 73 2.99 50.20 14.10
C ALA A 73 1.78 49.27 14.33
N HIS A 74 0.93 49.07 13.33
CA HIS A 74 -0.21 48.15 13.35
C HIS A 74 0.10 46.81 12.68
N HIS A 75 1.37 46.53 12.35
CA HIS A 75 1.81 45.28 11.70
C HIS A 75 1.27 45.09 10.29
N ARG A 76 0.82 46.15 9.63
CA ARG A 76 0.38 46.09 8.23
C ARG A 76 1.56 46.42 7.33
N ALA A 77 1.74 45.64 6.28
CA ALA A 77 2.79 45.93 5.31
C ALA A 77 2.45 47.25 4.60
N ILE A 78 3.45 48.13 4.53
CA ILE A 78 3.34 49.45 3.88
C ILE A 78 4.11 49.52 2.55
N GLY A 79 4.89 48.48 2.24
CA GLY A 79 5.51 48.30 0.93
C GLY A 79 6.82 47.50 0.97
N GLU A 80 7.29 47.13 -0.22
CA GLU A 80 8.58 46.48 -0.42
C GLU A 80 9.73 47.49 -0.29
N LEU A 81 10.74 47.14 0.51
CA LEU A 81 12.02 47.84 0.56
C LEU A 81 12.93 47.29 -0.53
N ASN A 82 13.43 48.18 -1.39
CA ASN A 82 14.34 47.87 -2.48
C ASN A 82 15.01 49.17 -2.99
N LYS A 83 15.82 49.05 -4.04
CA LYS A 83 16.50 50.18 -4.67
C LYS A 83 15.52 51.28 -5.09
N THR A 84 14.43 50.93 -5.77
CA THR A 84 13.43 51.90 -6.26
C THR A 84 12.69 52.60 -5.12
N SER A 85 12.47 51.94 -3.98
CA SER A 85 11.86 52.57 -2.80
C SER A 85 12.84 53.36 -1.92
N GLY A 86 14.13 53.44 -2.30
CA GLY A 86 15.14 54.26 -1.64
C GLY A 86 16.00 53.53 -0.60
N TYR A 87 16.09 52.20 -0.69
CA TYR A 87 16.81 51.36 0.27
C TYR A 87 17.88 50.51 -0.41
N THR A 88 18.96 50.25 0.32
CA THR A 88 19.99 49.28 -0.04
C THR A 88 19.86 48.07 0.88
N ILE A 89 19.95 46.87 0.29
CA ILE A 89 19.85 45.61 1.01
C ILE A 89 21.12 44.82 0.76
N ASP A 90 21.78 44.42 1.85
CA ASP A 90 22.83 43.43 1.84
C ASP A 90 22.28 42.12 2.38
N TRP A 91 22.63 41.00 1.75
CA TRP A 91 22.14 39.67 2.11
C TRP A 91 23.27 38.80 2.62
N ALA A 92 22.93 37.89 3.52
CA ALA A 92 23.80 36.82 3.99
C ALA A 92 23.05 35.49 3.97
N VAL A 93 23.65 34.48 3.35
CA VAL A 93 23.06 33.15 3.15
C VAL A 93 24.02 32.09 3.64
N HIS A 94 23.53 31.14 4.44
CA HIS A 94 24.29 29.99 4.92
C HIS A 94 23.45 28.74 4.77
N VAL A 95 23.78 27.92 3.77
CA VAL A 95 23.18 26.60 3.50
C VAL A 95 24.21 25.51 3.76
N ALA A 96 23.74 24.31 4.10
CA ALA A 96 24.59 23.13 4.19
C ALA A 96 23.82 21.86 3.78
N ASN A 97 24.55 20.79 3.49
CA ASN A 97 24.01 19.44 3.35
C ASN A 97 24.59 18.55 4.45
N LYS A 98 23.72 18.02 5.31
CA LYS A 98 24.09 17.15 6.44
C LYS A 98 23.70 15.69 6.27
N LYS A 99 23.20 15.31 5.08
CA LYS A 99 22.67 13.95 4.84
C LYS A 99 23.71 12.88 5.10
N GLY A 100 24.98 13.14 4.77
CA GLY A 100 26.08 12.19 4.98
C GLY A 100 26.44 11.97 6.45
N ALA A 101 26.17 12.96 7.31
CA ALA A 101 26.62 12.98 8.70
C ALA A 101 25.59 12.42 9.70
N THR A 102 24.33 12.23 9.29
CA THR A 102 23.22 11.86 10.16
C THR A 102 23.04 10.33 10.31
N TYR A 103 21.91 9.92 10.91
CA TYR A 103 21.47 8.54 11.05
C TYR A 103 20.92 7.98 9.73
N ALA A 104 21.00 6.66 9.59
CA ALA A 104 20.34 5.93 8.53
C ALA A 104 18.82 6.11 8.66
N PHE A 105 18.16 6.44 7.56
CA PHE A 105 16.71 6.58 7.54
C PHE A 105 16.06 5.22 7.74
N ALA A 106 15.12 5.14 8.68
CA ALA A 106 14.34 3.93 8.99
C ALA A 106 12.82 4.19 9.03
N GLY A 107 12.39 5.42 8.78
CA GLY A 107 11.01 5.86 9.02
C GLY A 107 10.82 6.67 10.30
N ARG A 108 9.61 7.22 10.46
CA ARG A 108 9.22 8.02 11.63
C ARG A 108 9.03 7.18 12.89
N TYR A 109 8.40 6.01 12.75
CA TYR A 109 7.99 5.16 13.89
C TYR A 109 9.01 4.07 14.23
N GLN A 110 10.12 4.00 13.49
CA GLN A 110 11.22 3.08 13.74
C GLN A 110 12.35 3.78 14.48
N PRO A 111 13.01 3.13 15.44
CA PRO A 111 14.12 3.74 16.13
C PRO A 111 15.35 3.84 15.20
N GLN A 112 16.02 4.99 15.23
CA GLN A 112 17.20 5.28 14.42
C GLN A 112 18.48 5.08 15.24
N TYR A 113 19.13 3.92 15.07
CA TYR A 113 20.36 3.59 15.81
C TYR A 113 21.63 3.60 14.95
N GLU A 114 21.49 3.41 13.63
CA GLU A 114 22.63 3.29 12.72
C GLU A 114 23.01 4.65 12.14
N LEU A 115 24.30 4.92 12.02
CA LEU A 115 24.82 6.12 11.38
C LEU A 115 24.97 5.88 9.87
N ARG A 116 24.63 6.88 9.05
CA ARG A 116 25.13 6.91 7.66
C ARG A 116 26.64 7.01 7.68
N ASN A 117 27.32 6.41 6.71
CA ASN A 117 28.79 6.40 6.62
C ASN A 117 29.49 5.90 7.90
N PRO A 118 29.11 4.75 8.50
CA PRO A 118 29.57 4.36 9.83
C PRO A 118 31.09 4.14 9.94
N LYS A 119 31.80 4.04 8.81
CA LYS A 119 33.26 3.93 8.73
C LYS A 119 33.98 5.29 8.80
N ALA A 120 33.26 6.40 8.62
CA ALA A 120 33.78 7.75 8.61
C ALA A 120 33.41 8.48 9.91
N GLN A 121 34.44 8.93 10.65
CA GLN A 121 34.36 9.68 11.92
C GLN A 121 33.34 9.12 12.94
N ASN A 122 33.83 8.34 13.91
CA ASN A 122 32.99 7.55 14.83
C ASN A 122 32.31 8.34 15.97
N ILE A 123 32.52 9.67 16.06
CA ILE A 123 31.90 10.53 17.07
C ILE A 123 30.84 11.40 16.36
N VAL A 124 29.56 11.19 16.68
CA VAL A 124 28.39 11.78 15.99
C VAL A 124 28.45 13.32 15.89
N ASP A 125 28.90 13.99 16.95
CA ASP A 125 28.97 15.45 17.01
C ASP A 125 30.21 16.05 16.32
N GLU A 126 31.13 15.22 15.81
CA GLU A 126 32.41 15.64 15.20
C GLU A 126 32.53 15.20 13.72
N ARG A 127 31.41 14.84 13.08
CA ARG A 127 31.38 14.27 11.72
C ARG A 127 31.49 15.33 10.60
N THR A 128 32.36 16.31 10.78
CA THR A 128 32.49 17.46 9.85
C THR A 128 32.95 17.06 8.46
N ASP A 129 33.67 15.94 8.30
CA ASP A 129 34.14 15.45 7.00
C ASP A 129 32.97 14.94 6.11
N LEU A 130 31.78 14.79 6.70
CA LEU A 130 30.56 14.33 6.05
C LEU A 130 29.52 15.44 5.81
N ILE A 131 29.80 16.66 6.27
CA ILE A 131 28.91 17.82 6.11
C ILE A 131 29.45 18.71 5.01
N ILE A 132 28.65 18.97 3.98
CA ILE A 132 28.99 19.93 2.94
C ILE A 132 28.53 21.31 3.42
N ASP A 133 29.48 22.12 3.90
CA ASP A 133 29.22 23.46 4.41
C ASP A 133 30.14 24.52 3.76
N PRO A 134 29.66 25.36 2.83
CA PRO A 134 30.40 26.48 2.25
C PRO A 134 30.59 27.67 3.21
N GLY A 135 29.95 27.64 4.38
CA GLY A 135 29.83 28.76 5.31
C GLY A 135 28.92 29.87 4.81
N GLU A 136 28.77 30.92 5.63
CA GLU A 136 28.00 32.10 5.25
C GLU A 136 28.65 32.88 4.10
N LYS A 137 27.89 33.13 3.03
CA LYS A 137 28.27 34.03 1.92
C LYS A 137 27.38 35.26 1.89
N LYS A 138 27.91 36.36 1.32
CA LYS A 138 27.26 37.68 1.30
C LYS A 138 27.22 38.26 -0.10
N VAL A 139 26.11 38.93 -0.41
CA VAL A 139 25.92 39.75 -1.61
C VAL A 139 25.36 41.10 -1.19
N ARG A 140 25.71 42.17 -1.91
CA ARG A 140 25.47 43.55 -1.44
C ARG A 140 24.84 44.42 -2.52
N GLY A 141 23.82 45.19 -2.13
CA GLY A 141 23.11 46.11 -3.01
C GLY A 141 22.46 45.44 -4.23
N SER A 142 22.19 46.24 -5.27
CA SER A 142 21.60 45.78 -6.54
C SER A 142 22.63 45.29 -7.54
N ASN A 143 22.28 44.32 -8.38
CA ASN A 143 23.12 43.75 -9.44
C ASN A 143 24.49 43.24 -8.95
N HIS A 144 24.52 42.65 -7.75
CA HIS A 144 25.72 41.98 -7.27
C HIS A 144 25.95 40.73 -8.11
N SER A 145 27.19 40.51 -8.53
CA SER A 145 27.57 39.31 -9.30
C SER A 145 27.33 38.02 -8.50
N ARG A 146 27.20 36.92 -9.22
CA ARG A 146 27.03 35.57 -8.68
C ARG A 146 28.15 35.21 -7.69
N VAL A 147 27.77 34.60 -6.58
CA VAL A 147 28.67 34.03 -5.57
C VAL A 147 28.30 32.56 -5.40
N GLU A 148 29.23 31.67 -5.74
CA GLU A 148 29.05 30.23 -5.61
C GLU A 148 29.16 29.76 -4.15
N LEU A 149 28.39 28.73 -3.83
CA LEU A 149 28.30 28.09 -2.53
C LEU A 149 28.99 26.71 -2.59
N ASN A 150 30.33 26.72 -2.67
CA ASN A 150 31.15 25.50 -2.76
C ASN A 150 31.57 25.01 -1.37
N GLY A 151 31.13 23.81 -1.00
CA GLY A 151 31.59 23.08 0.19
C GLY A 151 32.47 21.89 -0.20
N GLU A 152 32.82 21.07 0.79
CA GLU A 152 33.63 19.87 0.60
C GLU A 152 32.98 18.65 1.26
N PHE A 153 33.05 17.50 0.60
CA PHE A 153 32.63 16.20 1.13
C PHE A 153 33.83 15.24 1.09
N LYS A 154 34.23 14.72 2.25
CA LYS A 154 35.38 13.81 2.34
C LYS A 154 34.99 12.36 2.57
N GLY A 155 33.82 12.07 3.13
CA GLY A 155 33.37 10.68 3.30
C GLY A 155 34.35 9.88 4.17
N SER A 156 34.54 8.61 3.81
CA SER A 156 35.60 7.76 4.36
C SER A 156 36.95 7.89 3.65
N GLN A 157 37.10 8.87 2.75
CA GLN A 157 38.27 9.03 1.89
C GLN A 157 39.34 9.96 2.48
N ASP A 158 40.58 9.86 1.99
CA ASP A 158 41.68 10.74 2.42
C ASP A 158 41.57 12.16 1.85
N LYS A 159 40.95 12.31 0.68
CA LYS A 159 40.84 13.58 -0.05
C LYS A 159 39.39 14.01 -0.13
N ALA A 160 39.13 15.26 0.21
CA ALA A 160 37.82 15.86 0.05
C ALA A 160 37.51 16.15 -1.42
N LYS A 161 36.24 15.99 -1.78
CA LYS A 161 35.64 16.35 -3.06
C LYS A 161 34.90 17.68 -2.89
N SER A 162 35.17 18.65 -3.75
CA SER A 162 34.39 19.90 -3.77
C SER A 162 32.99 19.64 -4.33
N VAL A 163 31.96 20.16 -3.65
CA VAL A 163 30.55 20.02 -4.02
C VAL A 163 29.91 21.40 -4.09
N TYR A 164 29.24 21.67 -5.22
CA TYR A 164 28.55 22.93 -5.50
C TYR A 164 27.11 22.87 -4.99
N LEU A 165 26.77 23.59 -3.92
CA LEU A 165 25.40 23.59 -3.35
C LEU A 165 24.46 24.62 -4.00
N GLY A 166 25.00 25.50 -4.85
CA GLY A 166 24.23 26.57 -5.47
C GLY A 166 24.98 27.88 -5.59
N GLU A 167 24.24 28.94 -5.84
CA GLU A 167 24.78 30.30 -5.98
C GLU A 167 23.75 31.36 -5.59
N ILE A 168 24.27 32.52 -5.16
CA ILE A 168 23.47 33.70 -4.79
C ILE A 168 23.90 34.93 -5.57
N PHE A 169 22.95 35.78 -5.90
CA PHE A 169 23.17 37.09 -6.52
C PHE A 169 22.02 38.04 -6.19
N THR A 170 22.12 39.30 -6.60
CA THR A 170 21.00 40.24 -6.46
C THR A 170 20.53 40.77 -7.81
N ASP A 171 19.21 40.95 -7.93
CA ASP A 171 18.59 41.54 -9.11
C ASP A 171 18.81 43.06 -9.18
N ALA A 172 18.22 43.69 -10.21
CA ALA A 172 18.33 45.14 -10.42
C ALA A 172 17.72 45.99 -9.30
N GLU A 173 16.79 45.43 -8.52
CA GLU A 173 16.14 46.07 -7.37
C GLU A 173 16.86 45.77 -6.05
N GLY A 174 17.84 44.86 -6.02
CA GLY A 174 18.53 44.44 -4.80
C GLY A 174 17.85 43.29 -4.06
N ARG A 175 16.91 42.59 -4.71
CA ARG A 175 16.30 41.36 -4.20
C ARG A 175 17.31 40.23 -4.28
N LEU A 176 17.32 39.34 -3.30
CA LEU A 176 18.17 38.16 -3.33
C LEU A 176 17.57 37.11 -4.26
N VAL A 177 18.41 36.52 -5.09
CA VAL A 177 18.09 35.35 -5.91
C VAL A 177 19.01 34.22 -5.47
N PHE A 178 18.40 33.09 -5.12
CA PHE A 178 19.10 31.85 -4.79
C PHE A 178 18.80 30.79 -5.86
N LEU A 179 19.85 30.21 -6.42
CA LEU A 179 19.77 29.01 -7.26
C LEU A 179 20.36 27.84 -6.49
N ALA A 180 19.64 26.72 -6.48
CA ALA A 180 20.11 25.46 -5.89
C ALA A 180 21.26 24.84 -6.72
N GLY A 181 21.72 23.67 -6.25
CA GLY A 181 22.67 22.81 -6.96
C GLY A 181 22.24 22.42 -8.38
N ARG A 182 23.09 21.66 -9.04
CA ARG A 182 22.91 21.21 -10.43
C ARG A 182 22.32 19.81 -10.54
N GLY A 183 21.99 19.16 -9.41
CA GLY A 183 21.51 17.78 -9.33
C GLY A 183 22.65 16.77 -9.45
N ASP A 184 23.88 17.17 -9.08
CA ASP A 184 25.04 16.31 -9.01
C ASP A 184 24.92 15.35 -7.82
N ALA A 185 25.16 14.06 -8.06
CA ALA A 185 25.15 13.02 -7.06
C ALA A 185 26.08 11.89 -7.48
N MET A 186 27.04 11.53 -6.63
CA MET A 186 27.99 10.45 -6.90
C MET A 186 28.54 9.85 -5.61
N SER A 187 29.07 8.63 -5.73
CA SER A 187 29.93 8.03 -4.72
C SER A 187 31.35 8.55 -4.88
N ILE A 188 32.02 8.82 -3.76
CA ILE A 188 33.47 9.06 -3.73
C ILE A 188 34.27 7.82 -3.34
N ASP A 189 33.61 6.67 -3.14
CA ASP A 189 34.27 5.40 -2.85
C ASP A 189 34.98 4.86 -4.10
N PRO A 190 36.31 4.68 -4.08
CA PRO A 190 37.05 4.05 -5.18
C PRO A 190 36.59 2.61 -5.48
N GLY A 191 35.97 1.94 -4.52
CA GLY A 191 35.35 0.62 -4.68
C GLY A 191 34.01 0.64 -5.43
N ASN A 192 33.43 1.82 -5.67
CA ASN A 192 32.19 2.02 -6.40
C ASN A 192 32.36 2.98 -7.61
N PRO A 193 33.27 2.67 -8.56
CA PRO A 193 33.62 3.60 -9.65
C PRO A 193 32.46 3.88 -10.62
N ASP A 194 31.46 3.00 -10.66
CA ASP A 194 30.30 3.11 -11.54
C ASP A 194 29.13 3.89 -10.91
N ASN A 195 29.29 4.39 -9.68
CA ASN A 195 28.25 5.05 -8.89
C ASN A 195 26.98 4.20 -8.77
N ILE A 196 27.15 2.94 -8.37
CA ILE A 196 26.03 2.02 -8.12
C ILE A 196 25.33 2.44 -6.83
N ILE A 197 24.00 2.61 -6.89
CA ILE A 197 23.16 2.86 -5.73
C ILE A 197 22.81 1.50 -5.13
N GLN A 198 23.05 1.35 -3.83
CA GLN A 198 22.90 0.10 -3.09
C GLN A 198 21.68 0.13 -2.16
N SER A 199 21.15 1.29 -1.81
CA SER A 199 20.01 1.41 -0.91
C SER A 199 19.14 2.58 -1.33
N ASP A 200 17.84 2.43 -1.14
CA ASP A 200 16.79 3.40 -1.42
C ASP A 200 17.08 4.74 -0.72
N PHE A 201 17.62 4.69 0.51
CA PHE A 201 17.84 5.85 1.35
C PHE A 201 19.29 6.08 1.78
N ASN A 202 20.07 5.01 1.98
CA ASN A 202 21.29 5.05 2.80
C ASN A 202 22.49 4.49 2.03
N ASN A 203 23.14 5.33 1.21
CA ASN A 203 24.31 4.91 0.43
C ASN A 203 25.61 5.46 1.04
N VAL A 204 26.60 4.58 1.23
CA VAL A 204 27.90 4.94 1.84
C VAL A 204 28.77 5.70 0.86
N ASP A 205 29.43 6.74 1.34
CA ASP A 205 30.30 7.67 0.61
C ASP A 205 29.63 8.36 -0.58
N TRP A 206 28.30 8.45 -0.56
CA TRP A 206 27.57 9.27 -1.51
C TRP A 206 27.40 10.69 -0.99
N TYR A 207 27.42 11.64 -1.93
CA TYR A 207 26.88 12.98 -1.72
C TYR A 207 25.80 13.30 -2.75
N ASP A 208 24.98 14.29 -2.44
CA ASP A 208 24.21 15.05 -3.43
C ASP A 208 24.37 16.55 -3.16
N ASP A 209 23.87 17.37 -4.08
CA ASP A 209 23.98 18.83 -4.01
C ASP A 209 22.69 19.55 -3.61
N THR A 210 21.76 18.82 -2.98
CA THR A 210 20.64 19.46 -2.26
C THR A 210 21.14 20.13 -0.99
N SER A 211 20.42 21.13 -0.48
CA SER A 211 20.83 21.82 0.74
C SER A 211 19.68 22.60 1.36
N ASP A 212 19.84 23.04 2.60
CA ASP A 212 18.93 24.00 3.20
C ASP A 212 19.67 24.91 4.18
N GLY A 213 19.09 26.09 4.47
CA GLY A 213 19.65 26.96 5.49
C GLY A 213 19.09 28.37 5.54
N THR A 214 19.82 29.24 6.24
CA THR A 214 19.34 30.56 6.67
C THR A 214 19.56 31.65 5.61
N VAL A 215 18.63 32.60 5.56
CA VAL A 215 18.68 33.81 4.76
C VAL A 215 18.45 35.03 5.64
N ARG A 216 19.41 35.96 5.61
CA ARG A 216 19.43 37.20 6.40
C ARG A 216 19.60 38.42 5.50
N ALA A 217 19.07 39.55 5.94
CA ALA A 217 19.17 40.83 5.25
C ALA A 217 19.55 41.97 6.19
N PHE A 218 20.28 42.94 5.67
CA PHE A 218 20.68 44.16 6.35
C PHE A 218 20.22 45.34 5.51
N VAL A 219 19.24 46.08 6.02
CA VAL A 219 18.57 47.14 5.24
C VAL A 219 19.04 48.51 5.70
N THR A 220 19.42 49.35 4.74
CA THR A 220 19.86 50.72 4.97
C THR A 220 19.07 51.68 4.08
N HIS A 221 18.52 52.75 4.65
CA HIS A 221 17.90 53.82 3.87
C HIS A 221 18.98 54.71 3.22
N ASN A 222 18.91 54.92 1.91
CA ASN A 222 20.00 55.50 1.13
C ASN A 222 20.34 56.95 1.51
N ASN A 223 19.32 57.76 1.83
CA ASN A 223 19.53 59.19 2.08
C ASN A 223 19.90 59.51 3.53
N THR A 224 19.41 58.73 4.50
CA THR A 224 19.63 59.00 5.94
C THR A 224 20.66 58.08 6.58
N GLY A 225 21.03 56.98 5.91
CA GLY A 225 21.90 55.95 6.49
C GLY A 225 21.25 55.15 7.62
N LYS A 226 19.94 55.35 7.90
CA LYS A 226 19.22 54.63 8.95
C LYS A 226 19.20 53.13 8.62
N LYS A 227 19.66 52.31 9.57
CA LYS A 227 19.67 50.85 9.47
C LYS A 227 18.46 50.25 10.15
N PHE A 228 17.91 49.19 9.57
CA PHE A 228 16.77 48.45 10.12
C PHE A 228 17.20 47.04 10.46
N LYS A 229 16.83 46.58 11.66
CA LYS A 229 17.03 45.19 12.10
C LYS A 229 15.82 44.36 11.69
N LEU A 230 16.08 43.16 11.15
CA LEU A 230 15.03 42.17 10.91
C LEU A 230 14.48 41.62 12.21
N GLU A 231 13.18 41.35 12.23
CA GLU A 231 12.54 40.61 13.33
C GLU A 231 12.98 39.14 13.33
N ASN A 232 13.00 38.51 12.14
CA ASN A 232 13.29 37.08 11.98
C ASN A 232 14.07 36.80 10.69
N ASP A 233 14.86 35.74 10.71
CA ASP A 233 15.55 35.19 9.55
C ASP A 233 14.57 34.37 8.68
N SER A 234 14.83 34.28 7.38
CA SER A 234 14.14 33.34 6.47
C SER A 234 14.95 32.06 6.27
N TRP A 235 14.36 31.08 5.61
CA TRP A 235 15.00 29.84 5.21
C TRP A 235 14.93 29.64 3.70
N VAL A 236 15.87 28.88 3.14
CA VAL A 236 15.83 28.43 1.76
C VAL A 236 16.02 26.93 1.69
N LEU A 237 15.24 26.27 0.84
CA LEU A 237 15.36 24.85 0.49
C LEU A 237 15.91 24.75 -0.93
N GLY A 238 16.99 24.00 -1.11
CA GLY A 238 17.52 23.54 -2.40
C GLY A 238 17.12 22.08 -2.59
N SER A 239 16.04 21.85 -3.33
CA SER A 239 15.32 20.57 -3.36
C SER A 239 15.32 19.93 -4.76
N PRO A 240 14.87 18.66 -4.89
CA PRO A 240 14.69 18.02 -6.19
C PRO A 240 13.77 18.79 -7.16
N PRO A 241 13.85 18.53 -8.48
CA PRO A 241 12.90 19.06 -9.45
C PRO A 241 11.47 18.56 -9.18
N LYS A 242 10.47 19.37 -9.54
CA LYS A 242 9.06 18.96 -9.52
C LYS A 242 8.60 18.71 -10.94
N PHE A 243 8.55 17.44 -11.35
CA PHE A 243 8.18 17.05 -12.71
C PHE A 243 6.69 17.21 -12.96
N GLY A 244 5.85 17.01 -11.95
CA GLY A 244 4.44 17.42 -11.96
C GLY A 244 4.25 18.88 -11.54
N SER A 245 4.92 19.83 -12.22
CA SER A 245 5.02 21.24 -11.78
C SER A 245 3.70 21.92 -11.46
N SER A 246 2.61 21.41 -12.04
CA SER A 246 1.27 22.00 -12.04
C SER A 246 0.26 21.25 -11.16
N ILE A 247 0.73 20.25 -10.42
CA ILE A 247 -0.12 19.32 -9.69
C ILE A 247 0.15 19.48 -8.21
N TYR A 248 -0.92 19.76 -7.48
CA TYR A 248 -0.89 19.91 -6.04
C TYR A 248 -0.78 18.54 -5.35
N PRO A 249 0.03 18.42 -4.28
CA PRO A 249 -0.10 17.28 -3.38
C PRO A 249 -1.45 17.34 -2.63
N PRO A 250 -1.99 16.22 -2.12
CA PRO A 250 -3.19 16.22 -1.29
C PRO A 250 -3.03 17.12 -0.05
N THR A 251 -1.84 17.09 0.56
CA THR A 251 -1.44 17.93 1.68
C THR A 251 -0.10 18.58 1.33
N SER A 252 -0.08 19.91 1.28
CA SER A 252 1.13 20.71 1.02
C SER A 252 1.84 21.12 2.31
N LEU A 253 3.07 21.59 2.21
CA LEU A 253 3.78 22.16 3.36
C LEU A 253 3.04 23.38 3.93
N TYR A 254 2.34 24.15 3.09
CA TYR A 254 1.47 25.23 3.58
C TYR A 254 0.38 24.70 4.52
N ASP A 255 -0.30 23.62 4.13
CA ASP A 255 -1.37 23.00 4.93
C ASP A 255 -0.84 22.47 6.28
N VAL A 256 0.35 21.86 6.27
CA VAL A 256 1.00 21.33 7.48
C VAL A 256 1.36 22.45 8.44
N ILE A 257 1.94 23.55 7.94
CA ILE A 257 2.32 24.67 8.80
C ILE A 257 1.11 25.44 9.30
N GLU A 258 0.06 25.58 8.49
CA GLU A 258 -1.21 26.16 8.92
C GLU A 258 -1.81 25.35 10.09
N ASP A 259 -1.85 24.02 9.97
CA ASP A 259 -2.31 23.13 11.04
C ASP A 259 -1.42 23.22 12.30
N ALA A 260 -0.09 23.27 12.14
CA ALA A 260 0.84 23.47 13.26
C ALA A 260 0.61 24.79 13.99
N ASN A 261 0.38 25.89 13.27
CA ASN A 261 0.08 27.20 13.84
C ASN A 261 -1.25 27.17 14.59
N GLN A 262 -2.27 26.54 14.01
CA GLN A 262 -3.57 26.34 14.63
C GLN A 262 -3.44 25.58 15.95
N LYS A 263 -2.68 24.47 15.96
CA LYS A 263 -2.42 23.66 17.16
C LYS A 263 -1.71 24.46 18.27
N LYS A 264 -0.73 25.28 17.91
CA LYS A 264 -0.03 26.15 18.88
C LYS A 264 -0.91 27.26 19.46
N GLN A 265 -1.84 27.76 18.67
CA GLN A 265 -2.69 28.86 19.09
C GLN A 265 -3.86 28.38 19.97
N TYR A 266 -4.43 27.22 19.65
CA TYR A 266 -5.70 26.75 20.18
C TYR A 266 -5.65 25.38 20.88
N GLY A 267 -4.48 24.72 20.91
CA GLY A 267 -4.31 23.36 21.45
C GLY A 267 -4.58 22.28 20.41
N THR A 268 -4.58 21.00 20.81
CA THR A 268 -4.75 19.85 19.91
C THR A 268 -6.12 19.18 20.00
N SER A 269 -6.94 19.49 21.02
CA SER A 269 -8.28 18.91 21.18
C SER A 269 -9.22 19.63 22.17
N GLY A 270 -10.48 19.19 22.22
CA GLY A 270 -11.53 19.66 23.14
C GLY A 270 -12.24 20.94 22.69
N SER A 271 -12.99 21.57 23.61
CA SER A 271 -13.71 22.84 23.38
C SER A 271 -12.82 24.03 22.99
N ASN A 272 -11.50 23.86 23.03
CA ASN A 272 -10.52 24.91 22.75
C ASN A 272 -10.00 24.89 21.29
N TYR A 273 -10.16 23.79 20.54
CA TYR A 273 -9.76 23.71 19.13
C TYR A 273 -10.79 24.42 18.24
N SER A 274 -10.72 25.75 18.19
CA SER A 274 -11.65 26.59 17.44
C SER A 274 -11.25 26.70 15.98
N ILE A 275 -12.03 26.10 15.08
CA ILE A 275 -11.81 26.20 13.63
C ILE A 275 -12.39 27.53 13.13
N PRO A 276 -11.63 28.33 12.35
CA PRO A 276 -12.15 29.53 11.70
C PRO A 276 -13.42 29.28 10.87
N GLU A 277 -14.10 30.37 10.48
CA GLU A 277 -15.21 30.29 9.54
C GLU A 277 -14.76 29.66 8.21
N VAL A 278 -15.50 28.65 7.77
CA VAL A 278 -15.19 27.88 6.54
C VAL A 278 -15.83 28.55 5.33
N GLN A 279 -15.02 28.83 4.33
CA GLN A 279 -15.41 29.39 3.04
C GLN A 279 -15.16 28.35 1.94
N TYR A 280 -16.20 28.00 1.16
CA TYR A 280 -16.12 26.91 0.19
C TYR A 280 -14.97 27.09 -0.82
N TYR A 281 -14.92 28.24 -1.49
CA TYR A 281 -13.94 28.52 -2.55
C TYR A 281 -12.51 28.73 -2.02
N ARG A 282 -12.35 29.00 -0.72
CA ARG A 282 -11.03 29.15 -0.09
C ARG A 282 -10.52 27.84 0.51
N ASP A 283 -11.39 27.13 1.23
CA ASP A 283 -10.98 26.06 2.14
C ASP A 283 -11.33 24.65 1.63
N ILE A 284 -12.35 24.51 0.76
CA ILE A 284 -12.91 23.20 0.39
C ILE A 284 -12.65 22.88 -1.09
N GLU A 285 -12.94 23.81 -2.00
CA GLU A 285 -12.72 23.62 -3.44
C GLU A 285 -11.29 23.17 -3.76
N PRO A 286 -10.22 23.74 -3.15
CA PRO A 286 -8.86 23.26 -3.39
C PRO A 286 -8.64 21.80 -2.99
N LEU A 287 -9.26 21.32 -1.90
CA LEU A 287 -9.14 19.93 -1.44
C LEU A 287 -9.86 18.96 -2.37
N LEU A 288 -10.96 19.38 -2.99
CA LEU A 288 -11.70 18.59 -3.98
C LEU A 288 -11.01 18.60 -5.36
N LEU A 289 -10.33 19.69 -5.70
CA LEU A 289 -9.58 19.82 -6.96
C LEU A 289 -8.33 18.92 -7.00
N ARG A 290 -7.58 18.86 -5.89
CA ARG A 290 -6.33 18.09 -5.76
C ARG A 290 -6.39 16.64 -6.30
N PRO A 291 -7.33 15.78 -5.88
CA PRO A 291 -7.41 14.40 -6.39
C PRO A 291 -7.73 14.33 -7.90
N VAL A 292 -8.45 15.32 -8.44
CA VAL A 292 -8.72 15.41 -9.88
C VAL A 292 -7.45 15.80 -10.64
N LEU A 293 -6.60 16.69 -10.10
CA LEU A 293 -5.32 17.00 -10.72
C LEU A 293 -4.34 15.81 -10.67
N ILE A 294 -4.31 15.10 -9.54
CA ILE A 294 -3.47 13.91 -9.37
C ILE A 294 -3.87 12.79 -10.34
N SER A 295 -5.13 12.73 -10.77
CA SER A 295 -5.59 11.77 -11.78
C SER A 295 -4.77 11.80 -13.07
N TRP A 296 -4.16 12.93 -13.43
CA TRP A 296 -3.33 13.07 -14.62
C TRP A 296 -1.96 12.40 -14.51
N VAL A 297 -1.54 12.06 -13.31
CA VAL A 297 -0.21 11.53 -13.01
C VAL A 297 -0.22 10.20 -12.25
N ASN A 298 -1.41 9.63 -12.04
CA ASN A 298 -1.59 8.38 -11.30
C ASN A 298 -2.88 7.65 -11.73
N ALA A 299 -2.72 6.43 -12.24
CA ALA A 299 -3.79 5.61 -12.78
C ALA A 299 -4.84 5.21 -11.73
N ASN A 300 -4.43 4.97 -10.48
CA ASN A 300 -5.35 4.67 -9.39
C ASN A 300 -6.27 5.86 -9.08
N ALA A 301 -5.71 7.08 -9.05
CA ALA A 301 -6.49 8.30 -8.93
C ALA A 301 -7.38 8.52 -10.17
N ASN A 302 -6.87 8.22 -11.37
CA ASN A 302 -7.62 8.32 -12.63
C ASN A 302 -8.88 7.46 -12.66
N PHE A 303 -8.81 6.25 -12.12
CA PHE A 303 -9.96 5.33 -12.08
C PHE A 303 -11.19 5.93 -11.37
N VAL A 304 -10.98 6.73 -10.33
CA VAL A 304 -12.08 7.32 -9.52
C VAL A 304 -12.32 8.78 -9.85
N HIS A 305 -11.25 9.57 -9.99
CA HIS A 305 -11.26 11.03 -10.08
C HIS A 305 -10.85 11.56 -11.46
N GLY A 306 -10.56 10.69 -12.43
CA GLY A 306 -10.39 11.08 -13.83
C GLY A 306 -11.70 11.55 -14.46
N VAL A 307 -11.64 12.08 -15.69
CA VAL A 307 -12.78 12.71 -16.38
C VAL A 307 -14.00 11.80 -16.57
N GLU A 308 -13.79 10.47 -16.65
CA GLU A 308 -14.87 9.47 -16.74
C GLU A 308 -15.21 8.83 -15.38
N GLY A 309 -14.49 9.22 -14.32
CA GLY A 309 -14.63 8.70 -12.98
C GLY A 309 -15.85 9.25 -12.25
N ARG A 310 -16.46 8.42 -11.40
CA ARG A 310 -17.64 8.82 -10.60
C ARG A 310 -17.34 9.94 -9.59
N GLY A 311 -16.07 10.11 -9.22
CA GLY A 311 -15.58 11.15 -8.32
C GLY A 311 -14.92 12.34 -9.04
N TYR A 312 -15.28 12.60 -10.31
CA TYR A 312 -14.80 13.77 -11.05
C TYR A 312 -15.45 15.06 -10.52
N PHE A 313 -14.90 15.63 -9.45
CA PHE A 313 -15.49 16.77 -8.73
C PHE A 313 -15.54 18.08 -9.53
N LEU A 314 -14.94 18.12 -10.73
CA LEU A 314 -15.03 19.27 -11.62
C LEU A 314 -16.24 19.26 -12.54
N SER A 315 -17.06 18.20 -12.56
CA SER A 315 -18.32 18.20 -13.31
C SER A 315 -19.30 19.25 -12.76
N ASP A 316 -20.14 19.80 -13.63
CA ASP A 316 -21.13 20.83 -13.25
C ASP A 316 -22.07 20.32 -12.12
N ASP A 317 -22.49 19.06 -12.22
CA ASP A 317 -23.35 18.40 -11.22
C ASP A 317 -22.67 18.31 -9.85
N TRP A 318 -21.40 17.89 -9.81
CA TRP A 318 -20.65 17.85 -8.55
C TRP A 318 -20.38 19.24 -8.00
N ARG A 319 -19.93 20.20 -8.82
CA ARG A 319 -19.67 21.58 -8.36
C ARG A 319 -20.92 22.21 -7.75
N GLN A 320 -22.08 22.03 -8.38
CA GLN A 320 -23.34 22.54 -7.84
C GLN A 320 -23.68 21.89 -6.49
N LYS A 321 -23.65 20.55 -6.41
CA LYS A 321 -24.01 19.82 -5.18
C LYS A 321 -23.03 20.05 -4.03
N LEU A 322 -21.74 20.19 -4.32
CA LEU A 322 -20.72 20.31 -3.27
C LEU A 322 -20.59 21.74 -2.75
N SER A 323 -20.98 22.76 -3.52
CA SER A 323 -21.00 24.17 -3.08
C SER A 323 -22.31 24.58 -2.40
N ASP A 324 -23.40 23.87 -2.62
CA ASP A 324 -24.67 24.11 -1.93
C ASP A 324 -24.54 23.73 -0.44
N ASN A 325 -24.86 24.66 0.47
CA ASN A 325 -24.78 24.48 1.93
C ASN A 325 -26.11 24.09 2.59
N THR A 326 -27.18 23.92 1.81
CA THR A 326 -28.50 23.50 2.32
C THR A 326 -28.53 22.02 2.71
N ASP A 327 -29.61 21.62 3.37
CA ASP A 327 -29.85 20.21 3.76
C ASP A 327 -30.12 19.30 2.56
N ASP A 328 -30.63 19.82 1.43
CA ASP A 328 -30.90 19.05 0.22
C ASP A 328 -29.62 18.43 -0.37
N ALA A 329 -28.52 19.20 -0.32
CA ALA A 329 -27.22 18.76 -0.82
C ALA A 329 -26.37 17.99 0.22
N LYS A 330 -26.84 17.89 1.47
CA LYS A 330 -26.07 17.34 2.60
C LYS A 330 -25.62 15.90 2.38
N ILE A 331 -26.48 15.06 1.80
CA ILE A 331 -26.16 13.65 1.54
C ILE A 331 -24.94 13.49 0.60
N TYR A 332 -24.79 14.38 -0.38
CA TYR A 332 -23.65 14.35 -1.30
C TYR A 332 -22.36 14.74 -0.57
N ARG A 333 -22.39 15.82 0.23
CA ARG A 333 -21.23 16.25 1.01
C ARG A 333 -20.82 15.19 2.04
N GLN A 334 -21.78 14.59 2.72
CA GLN A 334 -21.53 13.50 3.67
C GLN A 334 -21.01 12.23 2.99
N SER A 335 -21.45 11.92 1.77
CA SER A 335 -20.94 10.75 1.02
C SER A 335 -19.45 10.89 0.68
N VAL A 336 -19.00 12.10 0.34
CA VAL A 336 -17.59 12.41 0.09
C VAL A 336 -16.81 12.41 1.41
N PHE A 337 -17.32 13.09 2.43
CA PHE A 337 -16.68 13.16 3.75
C PHE A 337 -16.52 11.79 4.40
N GLY A 338 -17.49 10.88 4.24
CA GLY A 338 -17.43 9.51 4.76
C GLY A 338 -16.31 8.65 4.17
N ARG A 339 -15.62 9.13 3.12
CA ARG A 339 -14.41 8.51 2.56
C ARG A 339 -13.12 9.04 3.19
N ILE A 340 -13.16 10.14 3.93
CA ILE A 340 -11.96 10.81 4.44
C ILE A 340 -11.47 10.12 5.71
N ARG A 341 -10.17 9.80 5.74
CA ARG A 341 -9.52 9.21 6.90
C ARG A 341 -9.45 10.19 8.07
N PHE A 342 -9.68 9.71 9.28
CA PHE A 342 -9.47 10.46 10.51
C PHE A 342 -8.01 10.91 10.63
N PRO A 343 -7.78 12.15 11.10
CA PRO A 343 -6.44 12.70 11.27
C PRO A 343 -5.71 12.03 12.44
N GLU A 344 -4.37 12.12 12.43
CA GLU A 344 -3.48 11.62 13.49
C GLU A 344 -3.57 12.44 14.78
N VAL A 345 -4.67 12.27 15.51
CA VAL A 345 -4.88 12.85 16.83
C VAL A 345 -5.34 11.79 17.83
N PRO A 346 -4.99 11.93 19.13
CA PRO A 346 -5.29 10.91 20.14
C PRO A 346 -6.76 10.47 20.19
N GLU A 347 -7.69 11.38 19.91
CA GLU A 347 -9.14 11.13 19.94
C GLU A 347 -9.59 10.10 18.91
N TYR A 348 -8.91 10.01 17.76
CA TYR A 348 -9.29 9.12 16.66
C TYR A 348 -8.41 7.86 16.55
N GLN A 349 -7.45 7.66 17.45
CA GLN A 349 -6.44 6.59 17.31
C GLN A 349 -7.07 5.20 17.11
N ILE A 350 -8.11 4.88 17.89
CA ILE A 350 -8.81 3.59 17.78
C ILE A 350 -9.59 3.49 16.46
N ALA A 351 -10.29 4.56 16.07
CA ALA A 351 -11.10 4.58 14.85
C ALA A 351 -10.24 4.52 13.58
N ARG A 352 -9.01 5.08 13.61
CA ARG A 352 -8.05 5.02 12.50
C ARG A 352 -7.66 3.59 12.12
N THR A 353 -7.55 2.68 13.09
CA THR A 353 -7.28 1.25 12.82
C THR A 353 -8.34 0.65 11.91
N GLY A 354 -9.63 0.92 12.16
CA GLY A 354 -10.74 0.46 11.32
C GLY A 354 -10.76 1.11 9.92
N GLN A 355 -10.12 2.26 9.75
CA GLN A 355 -9.98 2.91 8.46
C GLN A 355 -8.76 2.46 7.65
N ALA A 356 -7.78 1.74 8.24
CA ALA A 356 -6.52 1.35 7.60
C ALA A 356 -6.71 0.33 6.45
N SER A 357 -7.24 0.81 5.33
CA SER A 357 -7.52 0.06 4.11
C SER A 357 -7.58 1.01 2.90
N GLY A 358 -7.59 0.43 1.70
CA GLY A 358 -7.70 1.16 0.44
C GLY A 358 -9.10 1.72 0.14
N TYR A 359 -10.06 1.60 1.07
CA TYR A 359 -11.41 2.17 0.93
C TYR A 359 -11.47 3.67 1.23
N PHE A 360 -10.55 4.16 2.08
CA PHE A 360 -10.52 5.54 2.57
C PHE A 360 -9.46 6.38 1.84
N MET A 361 -9.65 7.69 1.89
CA MET A 361 -8.86 8.70 1.19
C MET A 361 -8.05 9.58 2.17
N PRO A 362 -6.86 10.04 1.77
CA PRO A 362 -6.16 9.70 0.52
C PRO A 362 -5.67 8.24 0.48
N LYS A 363 -5.73 7.61 -0.71
CA LYS A 363 -5.24 6.24 -0.93
C LYS A 363 -3.73 6.25 -1.24
N LEU A 364 -2.95 6.77 -0.30
CA LEU A 364 -1.49 6.85 -0.36
C LEU A 364 -0.90 6.23 0.91
N SER A 365 0.36 5.79 0.81
CA SER A 365 1.19 5.36 1.93
C SER A 365 1.34 6.47 2.97
N GLY A 366 1.62 6.10 4.21
CA GLY A 366 1.82 7.00 5.35
C GLY A 366 3.28 7.05 5.81
N ASP A 367 3.51 7.73 6.92
CA ASP A 367 4.85 7.89 7.53
C ASP A 367 5.41 6.59 8.16
N GLY A 368 4.60 5.52 8.17
CA GLY A 368 5.00 4.17 8.58
C GLY A 368 5.54 3.29 7.45
N GLY A 369 5.60 3.80 6.22
CA GLY A 369 6.02 3.03 5.05
C GLY A 369 4.83 2.59 4.20
N TYR A 370 5.04 1.53 3.42
CA TYR A 370 4.04 0.99 2.48
C TYR A 370 2.73 0.60 3.17
N THR A 371 1.61 0.96 2.53
CA THR A 371 0.25 0.71 3.02
C THR A 371 0.03 -0.74 3.45
N THR A 372 -0.26 -0.95 4.73
CA THR A 372 -0.54 -2.25 5.34
C THR A 372 -1.93 -2.24 5.97
N ARG A 373 -2.78 -3.21 5.63
CA ARG A 373 -4.16 -3.25 6.15
C ARG A 373 -4.13 -3.42 7.69
N GLY A 374 -4.97 -2.66 8.39
CA GLY A 374 -5.04 -2.69 9.85
C GLY A 374 -3.97 -1.87 10.57
N ASP A 375 -2.92 -1.39 9.88
CA ASP A 375 -1.91 -0.50 10.45
C ASP A 375 -2.14 0.95 10.00
N PRO A 376 -2.72 1.83 10.83
CA PRO A 376 -3.00 3.21 10.45
C PRO A 376 -1.76 4.07 10.21
N GLN A 377 -0.57 3.68 10.68
CA GLN A 377 0.67 4.46 10.48
C GLN A 377 1.14 4.41 9.02
N THR A 378 0.79 3.34 8.32
CA THR A 378 1.14 3.13 6.91
C THR A 378 0.16 3.77 5.93
N TRP A 379 -0.83 4.52 6.40
CA TRP A 379 -1.80 5.24 5.55
C TRP A 379 -1.83 6.72 5.89
N VAL A 380 -1.66 7.57 4.88
CA VAL A 380 -1.74 9.02 5.09
C VAL A 380 -3.17 9.46 5.45
N SER A 381 -3.27 10.48 6.29
CA SER A 381 -4.48 11.25 6.55
C SER A 381 -4.27 12.72 6.19
N LEU A 382 -5.36 13.46 5.96
CA LEU A 382 -5.30 14.91 5.91
C LEU A 382 -4.90 15.49 7.28
N THR A 383 -4.48 16.76 7.32
CA THR A 383 -4.23 17.45 8.59
C THR A 383 -5.50 17.59 9.42
N GLN A 384 -5.37 17.82 10.72
CA GLN A 384 -6.53 18.01 11.60
C GLN A 384 -7.37 19.21 11.14
N LEU A 385 -6.74 20.32 10.77
CA LEU A 385 -7.43 21.50 10.25
C LEU A 385 -8.19 21.23 8.94
N GLN A 386 -7.57 20.53 7.99
CA GLN A 386 -8.24 20.14 6.73
C GLN A 386 -9.45 19.24 7.00
N TYR A 387 -9.28 18.22 7.86
CA TYR A 387 -10.35 17.30 8.22
C TYR A 387 -11.53 18.02 8.88
N GLU A 388 -11.25 18.92 9.82
CA GLU A 388 -12.28 19.67 10.53
C GLU A 388 -13.01 20.71 9.65
N ARG A 389 -12.32 21.32 8.69
CA ARG A 389 -12.94 22.14 7.63
C ARG A 389 -13.91 21.30 6.79
N LEU A 390 -13.49 20.11 6.37
CA LEU A 390 -14.33 19.16 5.63
C LEU A 390 -15.51 18.68 6.47
N ARG A 391 -15.35 18.48 7.79
CA ARG A 391 -16.45 18.12 8.69
C ARG A 391 -17.52 19.21 8.76
N LYS A 392 -17.11 20.48 8.95
CA LYS A 392 -18.03 21.63 8.91
C LYS A 392 -18.72 21.75 7.56
N TRP A 393 -17.98 21.60 6.46
CA TRP A 393 -18.53 21.58 5.10
C TRP A 393 -19.58 20.48 4.91
N ALA A 394 -19.27 19.25 5.31
CA ALA A 394 -20.19 18.12 5.23
C ALA A 394 -21.51 18.37 5.98
N ASN A 395 -21.46 19.13 7.06
CA ASN A 395 -22.63 19.51 7.86
C ASN A 395 -23.40 20.72 7.33
N GLY A 396 -22.91 21.43 6.30
CA GLY A 396 -23.50 22.69 5.83
C GLY A 396 -23.06 23.93 6.62
N GLU A 397 -22.06 23.80 7.50
CA GLU A 397 -21.53 24.88 8.34
C GLU A 397 -20.46 25.70 7.61
N PHE A 398 -20.77 26.20 6.42
CA PHE A 398 -19.85 26.97 5.58
C PHE A 398 -20.57 28.05 4.76
N LYS A 399 -19.79 29.01 4.26
CA LYS A 399 -20.24 30.10 3.39
C LYS A 399 -19.67 29.98 1.97
N THR A 400 -20.32 30.67 1.05
CA THR A 400 -19.99 30.73 -0.39
C THR A 400 -19.90 32.17 -0.90
N ASP A 401 -19.87 33.15 0.00
CA ASP A 401 -19.90 34.58 -0.34
C ASP A 401 -18.52 35.18 -0.62
N TYR A 402 -17.45 34.48 -0.27
CA TYR A 402 -16.08 34.90 -0.54
C TYR A 402 -15.42 34.04 -1.63
N HIS A 403 -15.03 34.70 -2.72
CA HIS A 403 -14.19 34.12 -3.76
C HIS A 403 -12.79 34.75 -3.68
N PRO A 404 -11.73 33.96 -3.40
CA PRO A 404 -10.37 34.47 -3.42
C PRO A 404 -10.03 35.09 -4.79
N PRO A 405 -9.49 36.32 -4.83
CA PRO A 405 -9.06 36.92 -6.08
C PRO A 405 -7.89 36.13 -6.68
N LYS A 406 -7.99 35.82 -7.97
CA LYS A 406 -6.95 35.14 -8.75
C LYS A 406 -6.15 36.17 -9.54
N TYR A 407 -5.12 36.74 -8.92
CA TYR A 407 -4.17 37.59 -9.63
C TYR A 407 -2.98 36.76 -10.09
N THR A 408 -2.41 37.09 -11.25
CA THR A 408 -1.23 36.39 -11.78
C THR A 408 0.08 37.00 -11.29
N ARG A 409 0.04 38.20 -10.70
CA ARG A 409 1.22 38.90 -10.21
C ARG A 409 1.05 39.34 -8.77
N ILE A 410 2.14 39.30 -8.02
CA ILE A 410 2.14 39.75 -6.63
C ILE A 410 1.83 41.24 -6.49
N GLU A 411 2.23 42.06 -7.46
CA GLU A 411 1.99 43.51 -7.41
C GLU A 411 0.51 43.90 -7.56
N ASP A 412 -0.33 42.99 -8.05
CA ASP A 412 -1.78 43.22 -8.21
C ASP A 412 -2.54 42.98 -6.89
N TYR A 413 -1.95 42.24 -5.95
CA TYR A 413 -2.51 42.11 -4.60
C TYR A 413 -2.35 43.41 -3.80
N PRO A 414 -3.31 43.74 -2.91
CA PRO A 414 -3.14 44.82 -1.95
C PRO A 414 -1.84 44.67 -1.16
N ILE A 415 -1.09 45.77 -1.00
CA ILE A 415 0.26 45.75 -0.38
C ILE A 415 0.30 45.00 0.96
N HIS A 416 -0.73 45.16 1.78
CA HIS A 416 -0.81 44.54 3.09
C HIS A 416 -1.01 43.02 3.06
N GLU A 417 -1.47 42.45 1.94
CA GLU A 417 -1.65 41.01 1.73
C GLU A 417 -0.45 40.35 1.02
N GLN A 418 0.37 41.13 0.31
CA GLN A 418 1.48 40.60 -0.49
C GLN A 418 2.43 39.67 0.29
N PRO A 419 2.84 39.95 1.54
CA PRO A 419 3.71 39.05 2.28
C PRO A 419 3.11 37.65 2.52
N ASP A 420 1.82 37.57 2.83
CA ASP A 420 1.14 36.30 3.05
C ASP A 420 0.98 35.53 1.73
N LYS A 421 0.71 36.24 0.63
CA LYS A 421 0.60 35.64 -0.71
C LYS A 421 1.94 35.13 -1.25
N LEU A 422 3.04 35.83 -0.99
CA LEU A 422 4.38 35.32 -1.26
C LEU A 422 4.69 34.06 -0.46
N THR A 423 4.23 34.00 0.79
CA THR A 423 4.41 32.83 1.65
C THR A 423 3.64 31.63 1.09
N GLU A 424 2.36 31.80 0.79
CA GLU A 424 1.50 30.76 0.21
C GLU A 424 2.06 30.23 -1.10
N ALA A 425 2.38 31.11 -2.06
CA ALA A 425 2.90 30.74 -3.38
C ALA A 425 4.20 29.94 -3.31
N ALA A 426 5.07 30.24 -2.33
CA ALA A 426 6.37 29.59 -2.21
C ALA A 426 6.28 28.10 -1.78
N ILE A 427 5.27 27.72 -0.99
CA ILE A 427 5.20 26.40 -0.34
C ILE A 427 3.90 25.62 -0.59
N GLU A 428 2.91 26.16 -1.30
CA GLU A 428 1.69 25.43 -1.69
C GLU A 428 1.96 24.21 -2.60
N TRP A 429 3.10 24.21 -3.29
CA TRP A 429 3.51 23.16 -4.23
C TRP A 429 4.41 22.08 -3.61
N VAL A 430 4.88 22.31 -2.39
CA VAL A 430 5.80 21.43 -1.65
C VAL A 430 4.98 20.34 -0.95
N ILE A 431 5.47 19.10 -0.96
CA ILE A 431 4.80 17.99 -0.29
C ILE A 431 4.80 18.20 1.22
N GLY A 432 3.61 18.12 1.82
CA GLY A 432 3.42 18.16 3.27
C GLY A 432 3.12 16.80 3.88
N ALA A 433 2.49 15.87 3.15
CA ALA A 433 2.28 14.49 3.58
C ALA A 433 2.03 13.55 2.38
N PRO A 434 2.39 12.25 2.48
CA PRO A 434 3.16 11.62 3.56
C PRO A 434 4.64 12.05 3.55
N LEU A 435 5.42 11.70 4.58
CA LEU A 435 6.82 12.09 4.73
C LEU A 435 7.72 10.91 5.14
N TYR A 436 7.87 9.91 4.24
CA TYR A 436 8.72 8.72 4.41
C TYR A 436 9.83 8.57 3.33
N PRO A 437 10.95 9.31 3.40
CA PRO A 437 11.20 10.48 4.22
C PRO A 437 10.45 11.72 3.70
N GLY A 438 9.93 11.73 2.48
CA GLY A 438 9.34 12.90 1.79
C GLY A 438 10.07 13.19 0.48
N ILE A 439 9.87 14.38 -0.12
CA ILE A 439 10.68 14.83 -1.27
C ILE A 439 11.53 16.05 -0.94
N GLU A 440 10.92 17.18 -0.56
CA GLU A 440 11.65 18.39 -0.22
C GLU A 440 11.96 18.53 1.27
N VAL A 441 11.08 18.00 2.12
CA VAL A 441 11.14 18.05 3.59
C VAL A 441 10.77 16.69 4.16
N THR A 442 10.98 16.50 5.48
CA THR A 442 10.67 15.24 6.17
C THR A 442 9.69 15.40 7.33
N TRP A 443 9.32 14.28 7.98
CA TRP A 443 8.26 14.16 9.00
C TRP A 443 8.43 15.10 10.20
N ASN A 444 9.63 15.64 10.42
CA ASN A 444 9.85 16.70 11.41
C ASN A 444 8.99 17.95 11.11
N SER A 445 8.59 18.16 9.86
CA SER A 445 7.71 19.25 9.45
C SER A 445 6.29 19.11 9.98
N GLU A 446 5.86 17.93 10.44
CA GLU A 446 4.55 17.77 11.09
C GLU A 446 4.55 18.10 12.59
N ASP A 447 5.73 18.18 13.21
CA ASP A 447 5.87 18.61 14.60
C ASP A 447 5.66 20.14 14.68
N PRO A 448 4.65 20.62 15.45
CA PRO A 448 4.48 22.05 15.62
C PRO A 448 5.75 22.77 16.10
N ASP A 449 6.57 22.15 16.95
CA ASP A 449 7.80 22.74 17.50
C ASP A 449 8.94 22.89 16.48
N THR A 450 8.73 22.42 15.24
CA THR A 450 9.59 22.73 14.11
C THR A 450 9.46 24.17 13.66
N PHE A 451 8.31 24.80 13.88
CA PHE A 451 8.07 26.19 13.53
C PHE A 451 8.20 27.12 14.74
N GLN A 452 8.26 28.43 14.51
CA GLN A 452 8.17 29.42 15.58
C GLN A 452 6.73 29.55 16.09
N ASN A 453 6.54 30.20 17.23
CA ASN A 453 5.21 30.45 17.76
C ASN A 453 4.53 31.55 16.91
N PRO A 454 3.32 31.33 16.36
CA PRO A 454 2.65 32.32 15.51
C PRO A 454 2.28 33.61 16.26
N LYS A 455 2.29 33.61 17.60
CA LYS A 455 2.12 34.84 18.41
C LYS A 455 3.33 35.78 18.32
N ILE A 456 4.48 35.29 17.84
CA ILE A 456 5.64 36.12 17.53
C ILE A 456 5.39 36.79 16.17
N LYS A 457 5.63 38.10 16.11
CA LYS A 457 5.35 38.93 14.93
C LYS A 457 6.11 38.40 13.71
N HIS A 458 5.39 38.21 12.59
CA HIS A 458 5.94 37.70 11.32
C HIS A 458 6.69 36.37 11.44
N ALA A 459 6.43 35.59 12.50
CA ALA A 459 7.08 34.31 12.75
C ALA A 459 6.26 33.11 12.28
N ALA A 460 4.97 33.32 11.97
CA ALA A 460 4.17 32.31 11.28
C ALA A 460 4.92 31.86 10.01
N PHE A 461 4.95 30.56 9.78
CA PHE A 461 5.67 29.94 8.65
C PHE A 461 7.20 30.03 8.69
N ARG A 462 7.81 30.33 9.85
CA ARG A 462 9.27 30.26 10.03
C ARG A 462 9.69 29.04 10.83
N TYR A 463 10.81 28.43 10.45
CA TYR A 463 11.45 27.41 11.25
C TYR A 463 11.94 27.97 12.59
N SER A 464 11.92 27.13 13.62
CA SER A 464 12.46 27.44 14.94
C SER A 464 13.94 27.79 14.86
N THR A 465 14.38 28.73 15.69
CA THR A 465 15.80 29.18 15.73
C THR A 465 16.76 28.10 16.24
N LYS A 466 16.25 26.94 16.67
CA LYS A 466 17.04 25.76 17.05
C LYS A 466 17.73 25.08 15.86
N PHE A 467 17.15 25.21 14.67
CA PHE A 467 17.68 24.57 13.47
C PHE A 467 18.89 25.32 12.92
N LYS A 468 19.88 24.55 12.49
CA LYS A 468 21.09 25.01 11.80
C LYS A 468 20.99 24.66 10.31
N PRO A 469 21.80 25.30 9.45
CA PRO A 469 21.86 24.95 8.03
C PRO A 469 22.03 23.44 7.82
N GLY A 470 21.22 22.86 6.93
CA GLY A 470 21.20 21.44 6.60
C GLY A 470 20.32 20.56 7.49
N ASP A 471 19.76 21.09 8.60
CA ASP A 471 18.99 20.27 9.54
C ASP A 471 17.60 19.88 9.02
N ILE A 472 17.02 20.65 8.08
CA ILE A 472 15.67 20.37 7.57
C ILE A 472 15.70 19.20 6.57
N SER A 473 16.74 19.10 5.75
CA SER A 473 16.88 18.08 4.71
C SER A 473 17.78 16.90 5.08
N MET A 474 18.41 16.88 6.27
CA MET A 474 19.39 15.85 6.64
C MET A 474 18.83 14.42 6.61
N SER A 475 17.57 14.21 6.98
CA SER A 475 16.96 12.86 7.03
C SER A 475 16.48 12.36 5.67
N MET A 476 16.51 13.19 4.63
CA MET A 476 16.14 12.79 3.27
C MET A 476 17.12 11.74 2.74
N SER A 477 16.71 11.02 1.70
CA SER A 477 17.53 10.05 0.99
C SER A 477 18.86 10.63 0.50
N LEU A 478 19.89 9.79 0.51
CA LEU A 478 21.24 10.10 0.05
C LEU A 478 21.72 9.03 -0.93
N PRO A 479 21.80 9.33 -2.25
CA PRO A 479 21.38 10.58 -2.87
C PRO A 479 19.86 10.68 -3.04
N TRP A 480 19.33 11.90 -3.25
CA TRP A 480 17.89 12.10 -3.43
C TRP A 480 17.29 11.30 -4.59
N GLN A 481 18.05 11.07 -5.67
CA GLN A 481 17.60 10.32 -6.85
C GLN A 481 17.24 8.86 -6.56
N SER A 482 17.78 8.30 -5.48
CA SER A 482 17.54 6.92 -5.10
C SER A 482 16.07 6.70 -4.72
N ASP A 483 15.63 7.39 -3.66
CA ASP A 483 14.24 7.39 -3.22
C ASP A 483 13.31 7.94 -4.29
N PHE A 484 13.72 8.99 -5.02
CA PHE A 484 12.90 9.56 -6.09
C PHE A 484 12.50 8.54 -7.17
N TYR A 485 13.30 7.49 -7.39
CA TYR A 485 12.90 6.38 -8.26
C TYR A 485 11.90 5.44 -7.58
N GLU A 486 12.13 5.06 -6.32
CA GLU A 486 11.29 4.14 -5.53
C GLU A 486 9.93 4.73 -5.13
N CYS A 487 9.77 6.06 -5.21
CA CYS A 487 8.56 6.84 -4.93
C CYS A 487 7.39 6.57 -5.92
N GLN A 488 7.06 5.31 -6.22
CA GLN A 488 6.08 4.92 -7.23
C GLN A 488 4.72 4.54 -6.60
N ALA A 489 3.65 4.69 -7.39
CA ALA A 489 2.29 4.17 -7.20
C ALA A 489 1.48 4.70 -6.00
N HIS A 490 2.07 4.71 -4.80
CA HIS A 490 1.40 4.97 -3.52
C HIS A 490 1.93 6.20 -2.77
N TRP A 491 2.88 6.94 -3.34
CA TRP A 491 3.59 8.00 -2.63
C TRP A 491 3.24 9.40 -3.14
N TRP A 492 4.05 9.98 -4.03
CA TRP A 492 4.02 11.42 -4.35
C TRP A 492 3.84 11.72 -5.84
N PRO A 493 2.72 11.28 -6.46
CA PRO A 493 2.50 11.41 -7.91
C PRO A 493 2.52 12.86 -8.40
N SER A 494 2.24 13.83 -7.52
CA SER A 494 2.23 15.26 -7.86
C SER A 494 3.63 15.87 -8.08
N THR A 495 4.69 15.27 -7.55
CA THR A 495 6.07 15.74 -7.76
C THR A 495 6.86 14.78 -8.65
N ARG A 496 6.63 13.48 -8.47
CA ARG A 496 7.16 12.37 -9.28
C ARG A 496 5.98 11.63 -9.91
N PRO A 497 5.59 11.92 -11.16
CA PRO A 497 4.48 11.23 -11.82
C PRO A 497 4.69 9.71 -11.96
N ASP A 498 3.62 8.94 -11.92
CA ASP A 498 3.66 7.49 -12.16
C ASP A 498 3.40 7.18 -13.64
N ASP A 499 2.27 7.66 -14.16
CA ASP A 499 1.86 7.54 -15.56
C ASP A 499 1.44 8.90 -16.10
N VAL A 500 1.69 9.14 -17.40
CA VAL A 500 1.51 10.45 -18.03
C VAL A 500 0.96 10.31 -19.43
N VAL A 501 0.32 11.37 -19.93
CA VAL A 501 -0.12 11.47 -21.32
C VAL A 501 0.99 12.09 -22.18
N PRO A 502 1.50 11.41 -23.22
CA PRO A 502 2.50 12.00 -24.11
C PRO A 502 1.97 13.23 -24.86
N GLU A 503 2.79 14.27 -25.03
CA GLU A 503 2.42 15.47 -25.80
C GLU A 503 1.99 15.15 -27.25
N ALA A 504 2.55 14.09 -27.85
CA ALA A 504 2.21 13.66 -29.19
C ALA A 504 0.71 13.28 -29.33
N GLU A 505 0.15 12.64 -28.32
CA GLU A 505 -1.27 12.23 -28.29
C GLU A 505 -2.19 13.46 -28.27
N TYR A 506 -1.87 14.46 -27.45
CA TYR A 506 -2.59 15.73 -27.42
C TYR A 506 -2.47 16.48 -28.76
N LYS A 507 -1.25 16.63 -29.30
CA LYS A 507 -1.03 17.29 -30.60
C LYS A 507 -1.79 16.61 -31.74
N ALA A 508 -1.99 15.29 -31.66
CA ALA A 508 -2.72 14.54 -32.69
C ALA A 508 -4.22 14.88 -32.73
N ILE A 509 -4.82 15.37 -31.62
CA ILE A 509 -6.26 15.56 -31.49
C ILE A 509 -6.71 17.00 -31.23
N LYS A 510 -5.85 17.88 -30.68
CA LYS A 510 -6.24 19.20 -30.16
C LYS A 510 -6.98 20.09 -31.16
N ASP A 511 -6.67 19.98 -32.46
CA ASP A 511 -7.27 20.77 -33.54
C ASP A 511 -8.42 20.01 -34.25
N LYS A 512 -8.76 18.80 -33.79
CA LYS A 512 -9.73 17.88 -34.41
C LYS A 512 -10.99 17.65 -33.57
N VAL A 513 -10.96 18.00 -32.29
CA VAL A 513 -12.09 17.83 -31.36
C VAL A 513 -12.33 19.14 -30.59
N PRO A 514 -13.55 19.40 -30.11
CA PRO A 514 -13.82 20.53 -29.21
C PRO A 514 -12.94 20.46 -27.96
N LEU A 515 -12.55 21.63 -27.42
CA LEU A 515 -11.65 21.74 -26.26
C LEU A 515 -12.15 20.95 -25.03
N ASP A 516 -13.46 20.92 -24.80
CA ASP A 516 -14.07 20.19 -23.68
C ASP A 516 -14.00 18.66 -23.84
N GLU A 517 -13.84 18.14 -25.05
CA GLU A 517 -13.77 16.70 -25.34
C GLU A 517 -12.34 16.13 -25.25
N ILE A 518 -11.32 16.99 -25.28
CA ILE A 518 -9.90 16.59 -25.31
C ILE A 518 -9.57 15.67 -24.13
N ALA A 519 -10.00 16.01 -22.92
CA ALA A 519 -9.66 15.23 -21.73
C ALA A 519 -10.15 13.78 -21.81
N ALA A 520 -11.39 13.56 -22.26
CA ALA A 520 -11.96 12.23 -22.41
C ALA A 520 -11.22 11.41 -23.49
N LYS A 521 -10.81 12.04 -24.58
CA LYS A 521 -10.06 11.39 -25.67
C LYS A 521 -8.64 10.98 -25.29
N LEU A 522 -8.06 11.57 -24.24
CA LEU A 522 -6.73 11.26 -23.74
C LEU A 522 -6.73 10.33 -22.54
N ASN A 523 -7.90 10.01 -21.98
CA ASN A 523 -8.01 9.28 -20.72
C ASN A 523 -7.28 7.92 -20.73
N ASP A 524 -7.31 7.23 -21.87
CA ASP A 524 -6.69 5.92 -22.11
C ASP A 524 -5.29 6.00 -22.77
N LYS A 525 -4.78 7.21 -23.06
CA LYS A 525 -3.51 7.43 -23.79
C LYS A 525 -2.34 7.70 -22.85
N ARG A 526 -2.12 6.78 -21.91
CA ARG A 526 -1.15 6.93 -20.82
C ARG A 526 0.02 5.96 -20.97
N VAL A 527 1.19 6.40 -20.53
CA VAL A 527 2.44 5.61 -20.50
C VAL A 527 3.16 5.85 -19.18
N SER A 528 4.07 4.93 -18.78
CA SER A 528 4.89 5.14 -17.58
C SER A 528 5.76 6.39 -17.71
N TRP A 529 5.85 7.19 -16.65
CA TRP A 529 6.69 8.38 -16.62
C TRP A 529 8.17 8.06 -16.52
N ASP A 530 8.57 6.98 -15.87
CA ASP A 530 9.97 6.58 -15.72
C ASP A 530 10.51 5.71 -16.86
N ARG A 531 9.73 5.53 -17.94
CA ARG A 531 10.13 4.75 -19.11
C ARG A 531 11.49 5.21 -19.68
N GLY A 532 12.28 4.25 -20.15
CA GLY A 532 13.64 4.47 -20.65
C GLY A 532 14.75 4.41 -19.58
N LEU A 533 14.42 4.31 -18.29
CA LEU A 533 15.37 3.90 -17.24
C LEU A 533 15.46 2.37 -17.20
N SER A 534 16.66 1.81 -17.05
CA SER A 534 16.83 0.36 -16.90
C SER A 534 16.17 -0.13 -15.60
N GLN A 535 15.47 -1.27 -15.65
CA GLN A 535 15.00 -1.93 -14.43
C GLN A 535 16.18 -2.28 -13.51
N SER A 536 15.98 -2.11 -12.20
CA SER A 536 16.96 -2.35 -11.15
C SER A 536 17.48 -3.79 -11.20
N TYR A 537 18.80 -3.96 -11.35
CA TYR A 537 19.45 -5.27 -11.18
C TYR A 537 19.46 -5.61 -9.68
N HIS A 538 18.44 -6.32 -9.19
CA HIS A 538 18.39 -6.79 -7.80
C HIS A 538 19.22 -8.06 -7.61
N GLN A 539 20.54 -7.96 -7.68
CA GLN A 539 21.39 -8.98 -7.04
C GLN A 539 21.52 -8.64 -5.55
N GLY A 540 20.82 -9.37 -4.68
CA GLY A 540 21.08 -9.34 -3.23
C GLY A 540 20.22 -8.39 -2.37
N GLY A 541 19.06 -7.91 -2.86
CA GLY A 541 18.11 -7.17 -2.01
C GLY A 541 18.39 -5.67 -1.86
N TYR A 542 18.92 -5.03 -2.89
CA TYR A 542 19.24 -3.59 -2.90
C TYR A 542 18.27 -2.84 -3.84
N GLY A 543 17.53 -1.85 -3.33
CA GLY A 543 16.37 -1.19 -3.96
C GLY A 543 16.62 0.24 -4.47
N GLY A 544 17.75 0.50 -5.12
CA GLY A 544 18.02 1.80 -5.75
C GLY A 544 18.22 1.70 -7.26
N ASN A 545 17.90 2.77 -7.99
CA ASN A 545 18.11 2.84 -9.44
C ASN A 545 19.20 3.84 -9.82
N THR A 546 20.39 3.32 -10.16
CA THR A 546 21.53 4.14 -10.61
C THR A 546 21.23 4.98 -11.85
N ASP A 547 20.32 4.51 -12.70
CA ASP A 547 19.92 5.20 -13.91
C ASP A 547 19.17 6.50 -13.58
N MET A 548 18.41 6.57 -12.49
CA MET A 548 17.80 7.82 -12.01
C MET A 548 18.87 8.86 -11.64
N ALA A 549 19.93 8.48 -10.93
CA ALA A 549 21.03 9.40 -10.62
C ALA A 549 21.72 9.95 -11.89
N LYS A 550 21.81 9.14 -12.95
CA LYS A 550 22.48 9.51 -14.20
C LYS A 550 21.58 10.20 -15.22
N LYS A 551 20.27 9.91 -15.22
CA LYS A 551 19.35 10.24 -16.32
C LYS A 551 18.09 10.98 -15.89
N TRP A 552 17.93 11.38 -14.62
CA TRP A 552 16.76 12.14 -14.14
C TRP A 552 16.43 13.34 -15.05
N HIS A 553 17.46 14.06 -15.53
CA HIS A 553 17.30 15.23 -16.38
C HIS A 553 16.73 14.92 -17.78
N GLN A 554 16.63 13.64 -18.16
CA GLN A 554 16.11 13.19 -19.46
C GLN A 554 14.61 12.96 -19.44
N LEU A 555 14.00 12.81 -18.26
CA LEU A 555 12.57 12.61 -18.07
C LEU A 555 11.77 13.89 -18.40
N GLY A 556 10.50 13.73 -18.80
CA GLY A 556 9.64 14.85 -19.19
C GLY A 556 8.94 15.53 -18.02
N PHE A 557 8.54 16.79 -18.23
CA PHE A 557 7.74 17.57 -17.28
C PHE A 557 6.26 17.48 -17.66
N VAL A 558 5.38 17.39 -16.68
CA VAL A 558 3.93 17.37 -16.87
C VAL A 558 3.39 18.79 -16.69
N VAL A 559 2.80 19.33 -17.75
CA VAL A 559 2.36 20.74 -17.85
C VAL A 559 0.92 20.84 -18.33
N PRO A 560 0.16 21.88 -17.95
CA PRO A 560 -1.16 22.13 -18.49
C PRO A 560 -1.04 22.49 -19.97
N VAL A 561 -2.03 22.07 -20.75
CA VAL A 561 -2.19 22.46 -22.14
C VAL A 561 -3.57 23.07 -22.36
N GLU A 562 -3.74 23.75 -23.51
CA GLU A 562 -5.01 24.35 -23.89
C GLU A 562 -6.10 23.26 -23.98
N ALA A 563 -7.13 23.43 -23.17
CA ALA A 563 -8.28 22.55 -23.05
C ALA A 563 -9.49 23.37 -22.56
N GLY A 564 -10.67 22.75 -22.50
CA GLY A 564 -11.88 23.44 -22.03
C GLY A 564 -11.78 23.82 -20.55
N ASP A 565 -12.36 24.96 -20.17
CA ASP A 565 -12.33 25.48 -18.79
C ASP A 565 -12.86 24.49 -17.74
N ARG A 566 -13.66 23.51 -18.18
CA ARG A 566 -14.26 22.48 -17.31
C ARG A 566 -13.31 21.31 -17.04
N ASN A 567 -12.43 21.02 -18.00
CA ASN A 567 -11.64 19.80 -18.04
C ASN A 567 -10.15 20.12 -18.27
N PRO A 568 -9.37 20.43 -17.21
CA PRO A 568 -7.95 20.70 -17.38
C PRO A 568 -7.24 19.44 -17.90
N VAL A 569 -6.32 19.62 -18.85
CA VAL A 569 -5.53 18.55 -19.45
C VAL A 569 -4.06 18.79 -19.17
N PHE A 570 -3.35 17.73 -18.81
CA PHE A 570 -1.91 17.78 -18.56
C PHE A 570 -1.19 16.74 -19.41
N VAL A 571 -0.05 17.14 -19.97
CA VAL A 571 0.74 16.27 -20.84
C VAL A 571 2.22 16.35 -20.51
N GLU A 572 2.94 15.28 -20.81
CA GLU A 572 4.38 15.21 -20.69
C GLU A 572 5.07 15.90 -21.87
N VAL A 573 5.87 16.93 -21.58
CA VAL A 573 6.67 17.68 -22.53
C VAL A 573 8.17 17.57 -22.25
N GLN A 574 8.98 17.87 -23.27
CA GLN A 574 10.44 17.99 -23.17
C GLN A 574 11.17 16.76 -22.62
N ARG A 575 10.61 15.56 -22.80
CA ARG A 575 11.36 14.30 -22.68
C ARG A 575 12.50 14.27 -23.70
N SER A 576 13.65 13.73 -23.32
CA SER A 576 14.80 13.62 -24.23
C SER A 576 14.52 12.60 -25.36
N PRO A 577 14.77 12.94 -26.64
CA PRO A 577 14.49 12.06 -27.79
C PRO A 577 15.25 10.72 -27.81
N GLY A 578 16.34 10.60 -27.07
CA GLY A 578 17.16 9.38 -26.98
C GLY A 578 16.74 8.44 -25.84
N MET A 579 15.76 8.83 -25.03
CA MET A 579 15.13 7.90 -24.08
C MET A 579 14.15 7.03 -24.87
N PRO A 580 14.20 5.70 -24.75
CA PRO A 580 13.19 4.83 -25.35
C PRO A 580 11.77 5.33 -24.99
N ASP A 581 10.92 5.48 -26.02
CA ASP A 581 9.50 5.81 -25.83
C ASP A 581 8.72 4.61 -25.26
N GLN A 582 9.34 3.45 -25.25
CA GLN A 582 8.89 2.26 -24.56
C GLN A 582 9.71 2.12 -23.26
N GLY A 583 9.20 1.39 -22.27
CA GLY A 583 10.03 0.94 -21.14
C GLY A 583 11.26 0.15 -21.64
N PRO A 584 12.15 -0.32 -20.75
CA PRO A 584 13.22 -1.24 -21.17
C PRO A 584 12.63 -2.31 -22.10
N ASP A 585 13.25 -2.50 -23.28
CA ASP A 585 12.78 -3.31 -24.42
C ASP A 585 11.57 -4.19 -24.09
N TYR A 586 10.39 -3.60 -24.21
CA TYR A 586 9.28 -4.32 -24.81
C TYR A 586 9.54 -4.20 -26.30
N ASP A 587 10.21 -5.15 -26.90
CA ASP A 587 10.32 -5.18 -28.36
C ASP A 587 8.90 -5.37 -28.91
N PRO A 588 8.29 -4.42 -29.65
CA PRO A 588 6.96 -4.63 -30.21
C PRO A 588 6.95 -5.70 -31.34
N ALA A 589 8.13 -6.19 -31.74
CA ALA A 589 8.35 -7.27 -32.70
C ALA A 589 8.93 -8.56 -32.05
N VAL A 590 9.23 -8.57 -30.75
CA VAL A 590 9.21 -9.80 -29.96
C VAL A 590 7.88 -9.72 -29.23
N PRO A 591 6.85 -10.42 -29.69
CA PRO A 591 5.60 -10.49 -28.95
C PRO A 591 5.96 -10.77 -27.49
N PHE A 592 5.22 -10.19 -26.55
CA PHE A 592 4.99 -10.87 -25.27
C PHE A 592 4.21 -12.14 -25.61
N PHE A 593 4.85 -13.05 -26.33
CA PHE A 593 4.82 -14.41 -25.94
C PHE A 593 5.61 -14.47 -24.60
N ILE A 594 4.97 -14.03 -23.49
CA ILE A 594 4.66 -15.10 -22.54
C ILE A 594 3.96 -16.06 -23.48
N SER A 595 4.62 -17.15 -23.89
CA SER A 595 3.89 -18.25 -24.49
C SER A 595 2.79 -18.47 -23.47
N SER A 596 1.62 -17.88 -23.69
CA SER A 596 0.62 -17.76 -22.66
C SER A 596 0.17 -19.19 -22.65
N VAL A 597 0.67 -19.91 -21.64
CA VAL A 597 0.34 -21.31 -21.44
C VAL A 597 -1.18 -21.44 -21.58
N ILE A 598 -1.90 -20.41 -21.12
CA ILE A 598 -3.33 -20.16 -21.31
C ILE A 598 -3.59 -19.08 -22.38
N ASP A 599 -3.79 -19.47 -23.63
CA ASP A 599 -4.07 -18.57 -24.78
C ASP A 599 -5.49 -18.71 -25.36
N THR A 600 -6.20 -19.73 -24.92
CA THR A 600 -7.48 -20.20 -25.46
C THR A 600 -8.44 -20.52 -24.32
N LYS A 601 -9.74 -20.45 -24.63
CA LYS A 601 -10.81 -20.78 -23.67
C LYS A 601 -10.66 -22.19 -23.11
N GLU A 602 -10.28 -23.15 -23.94
CA GLU A 602 -10.08 -24.55 -23.55
C GLU A 602 -8.94 -24.69 -22.54
N LYS A 603 -7.81 -24.02 -22.79
CA LYS A 603 -6.69 -24.03 -21.83
C LYS A 603 -7.04 -23.29 -20.54
N LEU A 604 -7.81 -22.20 -20.61
CA LEU A 604 -8.29 -21.50 -19.41
C LEU A 604 -9.17 -22.41 -18.55
N GLN A 605 -10.08 -23.16 -19.17
CA GLN A 605 -10.91 -24.15 -18.47
C GLN A 605 -10.06 -25.28 -17.87
N GLN A 606 -9.04 -25.76 -18.58
CA GLN A 606 -8.11 -26.77 -18.07
C GLN A 606 -7.34 -26.26 -16.84
N HIS A 607 -6.86 -25.00 -16.86
CA HIS A 607 -6.12 -24.41 -15.76
C HIS A 607 -7.02 -24.09 -14.55
N LEU A 608 -8.27 -23.70 -14.76
CA LEU A 608 -9.23 -23.56 -13.67
C LEU A 608 -9.64 -24.91 -13.08
N GLN A 609 -9.72 -25.97 -13.89
CA GLN A 609 -9.91 -27.34 -13.38
C GLN A 609 -8.67 -27.85 -12.63
N LEU A 610 -7.48 -27.40 -13.03
CA LEU A 610 -6.25 -27.64 -12.30
C LEU A 610 -6.22 -26.87 -10.98
N ALA A 611 -6.75 -25.65 -10.93
CA ALA A 611 -6.85 -24.87 -9.70
C ALA A 611 -7.69 -25.60 -8.65
N LEU A 612 -8.83 -26.17 -9.06
CA LEU A 612 -9.61 -27.06 -8.19
C LEU A 612 -8.79 -28.24 -7.64
N ARG A 613 -7.88 -28.81 -8.45
CA ARG A 613 -7.01 -29.91 -8.03
C ARG A 613 -5.91 -29.46 -7.08
N VAL A 614 -5.40 -28.23 -7.22
CA VAL A 614 -4.42 -27.64 -6.30
C VAL A 614 -5.04 -27.55 -4.91
N GLU A 615 -6.22 -26.92 -4.76
CA GLU A 615 -6.88 -26.80 -3.45
C GLU A 615 -7.33 -28.15 -2.90
N LEU A 616 -7.78 -29.05 -3.77
CA LEU A 616 -8.12 -30.40 -3.36
C LEU A 616 -6.90 -31.17 -2.83
N SER A 617 -5.68 -30.81 -3.25
CA SER A 617 -4.43 -31.43 -2.76
C SER A 617 -3.99 -30.87 -1.40
N THR A 618 -4.36 -29.64 -1.05
CA THR A 618 -3.99 -28.96 0.21
C THR A 618 -4.97 -29.30 1.35
N ILE A 619 -6.27 -29.47 1.06
CA ILE A 619 -7.31 -29.75 2.07
C ILE A 619 -7.03 -31.05 2.88
N PRO A 620 -6.85 -32.25 2.27
CA PRO A 620 -6.51 -33.47 3.01
C PRO A 620 -5.17 -33.37 3.71
N TYR A 621 -4.23 -32.62 3.11
CA TYR A 621 -2.88 -32.43 3.61
C TYR A 621 -2.87 -31.71 4.97
N TYR A 622 -3.69 -30.66 5.12
CA TYR A 622 -3.91 -29.97 6.38
C TYR A 622 -4.79 -30.77 7.36
N LEU A 623 -5.90 -31.36 6.89
CA LEU A 623 -6.82 -32.11 7.74
C LEU A 623 -6.17 -33.32 8.40
N TYR A 624 -5.34 -34.08 7.67
CA TYR A 624 -4.64 -35.23 8.22
C TYR A 624 -3.77 -34.85 9.43
N SER A 625 -2.99 -33.78 9.30
CA SER A 625 -2.18 -33.27 10.41
C SER A 625 -3.05 -32.76 11.55
N MET A 626 -4.13 -32.03 11.26
CA MET A 626 -5.09 -31.58 12.28
C MET A 626 -5.67 -32.74 13.09
N TYR A 627 -6.11 -33.83 12.45
CA TYR A 627 -6.68 -35.00 13.13
C TYR A 627 -5.65 -35.76 13.96
N SER A 628 -4.36 -35.69 13.61
CA SER A 628 -3.31 -36.32 14.42
C SER A 628 -3.07 -35.63 15.77
N ILE A 629 -3.49 -34.38 15.95
CA ILE A 629 -3.29 -33.63 17.21
C ILE A 629 -4.26 -34.16 18.27
N ASP A 630 -3.74 -34.64 19.40
CA ASP A 630 -4.54 -35.16 20.49
C ASP A 630 -5.17 -34.00 21.31
N PRO A 631 -6.51 -33.87 21.36
CA PRO A 631 -7.16 -32.83 22.15
C PRO A 631 -7.23 -33.13 23.67
N LYS A 632 -6.82 -34.31 24.13
CA LYS A 632 -6.96 -34.78 25.52
C LYS A 632 -5.65 -35.37 26.05
N GLU A 633 -4.80 -34.58 26.70
CA GLU A 633 -3.80 -35.18 27.59
C GLU A 633 -4.44 -35.50 28.96
N ASP A 634 -4.40 -36.79 29.32
CA ASP A 634 -4.93 -37.52 30.49
C ASP A 634 -5.59 -36.74 31.64
N GLU A 635 -6.87 -37.04 31.91
CA GLU A 635 -7.61 -36.56 33.10
C GLU A 635 -7.15 -37.22 34.41
N ASP A 636 -6.42 -38.35 34.37
CA ASP A 636 -6.17 -39.21 35.54
C ASP A 636 -4.77 -39.07 36.20
N ALA A 637 -3.87 -38.22 35.70
CA ALA A 637 -2.55 -38.02 36.30
C ALA A 637 -2.54 -36.86 37.32
N ALA A 638 -2.91 -37.15 38.57
CA ALA A 638 -2.60 -36.29 39.71
C ALA A 638 -1.06 -36.00 39.76
N ASP A 639 -0.69 -34.78 40.16
CA ASP A 639 0.68 -34.21 40.17
C ASP A 639 1.25 -33.71 38.83
N ASP A 640 0.93 -32.46 38.47
CA ASP A 640 1.88 -31.35 38.23
C ASP A 640 1.12 -30.13 37.66
N HIS A 641 0.99 -29.05 38.44
CA HIS A 641 -0.07 -28.05 38.28
C HIS A 641 0.27 -26.78 37.46
N LEU A 642 1.40 -26.70 36.73
CA LEU A 642 1.72 -25.49 35.94
C LEU A 642 1.99 -25.69 34.43
N GLY A 643 2.21 -26.91 33.92
CA GLY A 643 2.59 -27.14 32.51
C GLY A 643 1.52 -27.75 31.58
N ARG A 644 0.60 -28.57 32.10
CA ARG A 644 -0.28 -29.43 31.25
C ARG A 644 -1.53 -28.74 30.69
N LYS A 645 -2.10 -27.77 31.41
CA LYS A 645 -3.25 -26.97 30.90
C LYS A 645 -2.88 -26.17 29.65
N ASP A 646 -1.63 -25.69 29.61
CA ASP A 646 -1.10 -24.92 28.48
C ASP A 646 -0.96 -25.79 27.22
N ALA A 647 -0.58 -27.06 27.36
CA ALA A 647 -0.42 -27.99 26.25
C ALA A 647 -1.77 -28.40 25.63
N GLN A 648 -2.77 -28.69 26.48
CA GLN A 648 -4.11 -29.00 26.01
C GLN A 648 -4.80 -27.81 25.32
N GLU A 649 -4.65 -26.61 25.88
CA GLU A 649 -5.15 -25.39 25.25
C GLU A 649 -4.46 -25.15 23.90
N ALA A 650 -3.14 -25.32 23.85
CA ALA A 650 -2.38 -25.18 22.62
C ALA A 650 -2.76 -26.20 21.54
N ALA A 651 -3.03 -27.46 21.91
CA ALA A 651 -3.53 -28.48 20.98
C ALA A 651 -4.86 -28.05 20.33
N ARG A 652 -5.78 -27.50 21.13
CA ARG A 652 -7.08 -27.03 20.61
C ARG A 652 -6.95 -25.76 19.75
N VAL A 653 -6.08 -24.84 20.14
CA VAL A 653 -5.77 -23.63 19.36
C VAL A 653 -5.14 -24.00 18.01
N ALA A 654 -4.19 -24.94 17.99
CA ALA A 654 -3.56 -25.40 16.76
C ALA A 654 -4.57 -26.04 15.81
N ARG A 655 -5.44 -26.92 16.34
CA ARG A 655 -6.53 -27.51 15.56
C ARG A 655 -7.49 -26.46 15.01
N PHE A 656 -7.82 -25.44 15.80
CA PHE A 656 -8.68 -24.34 15.37
C PHE A 656 -8.05 -23.54 14.24
N ILE A 657 -6.77 -23.21 14.35
CA ILE A 657 -6.02 -22.46 13.32
C ILE A 657 -5.93 -23.25 12.01
N ILE A 658 -5.50 -24.51 12.08
CA ILE A 658 -5.38 -25.36 10.87
C ILE A 658 -6.76 -25.57 10.22
N LYS A 659 -7.82 -25.69 11.01
CA LYS A 659 -9.20 -25.75 10.49
C LYS A 659 -9.63 -24.45 9.81
N GLY A 660 -9.15 -23.30 10.28
CA GLY A 660 -9.34 -22.00 9.64
C GLY A 660 -8.77 -22.00 8.23
N VAL A 661 -7.49 -22.37 8.09
CA VAL A 661 -6.81 -22.53 6.79
C VAL A 661 -7.59 -23.48 5.87
N VAL A 662 -7.99 -24.66 6.35
CA VAL A 662 -8.82 -25.59 5.56
C VAL A 662 -10.14 -24.96 5.08
N SER A 663 -10.73 -24.07 5.88
CA SER A 663 -11.97 -23.38 5.49
C SER A 663 -11.73 -22.34 4.39
N GLU A 664 -10.54 -21.72 4.38
CA GLU A 664 -10.07 -20.79 3.35
C GLU A 664 -9.75 -21.54 2.04
N GLU A 665 -9.06 -22.69 2.10
CA GLU A 665 -8.83 -23.57 0.93
C GLU A 665 -10.15 -24.03 0.27
N MET A 666 -11.18 -24.31 1.09
CA MET A 666 -12.52 -24.66 0.59
C MET A 666 -13.24 -23.46 -0.05
N LEU A 667 -12.98 -22.24 0.42
CA LEU A 667 -13.44 -21.01 -0.24
C LEU A 667 -12.75 -20.84 -1.59
N HIS A 668 -11.43 -21.06 -1.66
CA HIS A 668 -10.67 -20.97 -2.90
C HIS A 668 -11.13 -22.00 -3.93
N LEU A 669 -11.35 -23.25 -3.51
CA LEU A 669 -11.97 -24.30 -4.32
C LEU A 669 -13.32 -23.84 -4.89
N SER A 670 -14.16 -23.21 -4.05
CA SER A 670 -15.48 -22.73 -4.45
C SER A 670 -15.39 -21.60 -5.49
N LEU A 671 -14.49 -20.64 -5.28
CA LEU A 671 -14.26 -19.50 -6.19
C LEU A 671 -13.67 -19.94 -7.52
N ALA A 672 -12.65 -20.81 -7.52
CA ALA A 672 -12.07 -21.37 -8.74
C ALA A 672 -13.12 -22.14 -9.56
N GLY A 673 -13.99 -22.91 -8.90
CA GLY A 673 -15.11 -23.60 -9.54
C GLY A 673 -16.18 -22.66 -10.07
N ASN A 674 -16.49 -21.55 -9.38
CA ASN A 674 -17.39 -20.52 -9.89
C ASN A 674 -16.84 -19.88 -11.18
N VAL A 675 -15.55 -19.54 -11.22
CA VAL A 675 -14.91 -18.99 -12.43
C VAL A 675 -14.93 -20.02 -13.57
N LEU A 676 -14.59 -21.29 -13.30
CA LEU A 676 -14.66 -22.38 -14.29
C LEU A 676 -16.07 -22.53 -14.87
N LEU A 677 -17.09 -22.51 -14.01
CA LEU A 677 -18.48 -22.59 -14.42
C LEU A 677 -18.87 -21.38 -15.30
N ALA A 678 -18.43 -20.19 -14.91
CA ALA A 678 -18.79 -18.94 -15.57
C ALA A 678 -18.21 -18.81 -16.98
N VAL A 679 -16.99 -19.32 -17.20
CA VAL A 679 -16.35 -19.38 -18.53
C VAL A 679 -16.84 -20.57 -19.38
N GLY A 680 -17.90 -21.26 -18.95
CA GLY A 680 -18.56 -22.34 -19.69
C GLY A 680 -17.98 -23.74 -19.47
N GLY A 681 -17.08 -23.94 -18.52
CA GLY A 681 -16.57 -25.25 -18.12
C GLY A 681 -17.48 -25.96 -17.11
N GLN A 682 -17.16 -27.18 -16.70
CA GLN A 682 -17.91 -27.92 -15.68
C GLN A 682 -16.93 -28.37 -14.59
N PRO A 683 -17.00 -27.81 -13.37
CA PRO A 683 -16.17 -28.26 -12.26
C PRO A 683 -16.35 -29.75 -12.00
N LYS A 684 -15.24 -30.48 -11.91
CA LYS A 684 -15.19 -31.91 -11.58
C LYS A 684 -14.30 -32.14 -10.36
N LEU A 685 -14.78 -32.93 -9.39
CA LEU A 685 -14.08 -33.30 -8.17
C LEU A 685 -14.01 -34.82 -7.98
N TYR A 686 -15.05 -35.57 -8.35
CA TYR A 686 -15.06 -37.03 -8.24
C TYR A 686 -14.53 -37.69 -9.52
N ASP A 687 -13.22 -37.87 -9.57
CA ASP A 687 -12.52 -38.63 -10.61
C ASP A 687 -11.21 -39.17 -10.03
N GLU A 688 -10.82 -40.39 -10.42
CA GLU A 688 -9.56 -41.01 -9.98
C GLU A 688 -8.33 -40.15 -10.34
N ASN A 689 -8.39 -39.36 -11.41
CA ASN A 689 -7.30 -38.49 -11.86
C ASN A 689 -7.33 -37.08 -11.22
N VAL A 690 -8.44 -36.71 -10.58
CA VAL A 690 -8.61 -35.40 -9.92
C VAL A 690 -8.30 -35.51 -8.43
N ILE A 691 -8.77 -36.58 -7.78
CA ILE A 691 -8.55 -36.81 -6.35
C ILE A 691 -7.04 -37.00 -6.08
N PRO A 692 -6.47 -36.30 -5.08
CA PRO A 692 -5.04 -36.36 -4.78
C PRO A 692 -4.63 -37.75 -4.29
N THR A 693 -3.42 -38.15 -4.65
CA THR A 693 -2.77 -39.37 -4.16
C THR A 693 -1.60 -39.01 -3.25
N PHE A 694 -1.48 -39.70 -2.12
CA PHE A 694 -0.39 -39.50 -1.16
C PHE A 694 0.42 -40.80 -0.96
N PRO A 695 1.78 -40.78 -0.99
CA PRO A 695 2.62 -39.62 -1.31
C PRO A 695 2.45 -39.18 -2.76
N GLY A 696 2.51 -37.88 -3.00
CA GLY A 696 2.36 -37.28 -4.33
C GLY A 696 3.21 -36.02 -4.47
N THR A 697 3.02 -35.31 -5.57
CA THR A 697 3.62 -33.98 -5.79
C THR A 697 2.52 -32.98 -6.10
N LEU A 698 2.68 -31.74 -5.64
CA LEU A 698 1.76 -30.66 -6.03
C LEU A 698 1.75 -30.55 -7.57
N PRO A 699 0.57 -30.59 -8.21
CA PRO A 699 0.47 -30.54 -9.67
C PRO A 699 1.20 -29.35 -10.28
N TYR A 700 1.92 -29.57 -11.37
CA TYR A 700 2.61 -28.55 -12.19
C TYR A 700 3.61 -27.64 -11.45
N ARG A 701 4.01 -28.01 -10.22
CA ARG A 701 5.00 -27.29 -9.42
C ARG A 701 6.45 -27.64 -9.79
N VAL A 702 7.29 -26.63 -10.03
CA VAL A 702 8.74 -26.74 -10.26
C VAL A 702 9.52 -25.83 -9.31
N PRO A 703 10.49 -26.36 -8.54
CA PRO A 703 10.83 -27.77 -8.41
C PRO A 703 9.66 -28.58 -7.83
N PRO A 704 9.56 -29.90 -8.11
CA PRO A 704 8.47 -30.73 -7.59
C PRO A 704 8.35 -30.60 -6.06
N LEU A 705 7.15 -30.28 -5.57
CA LEU A 705 6.87 -30.16 -4.14
C LEU A 705 6.21 -31.45 -3.63
N PRO A 706 6.88 -32.27 -2.82
CA PRO A 706 6.33 -33.55 -2.37
C PRO A 706 5.28 -33.36 -1.27
N LEU A 707 4.05 -33.81 -1.54
CA LEU A 707 2.95 -33.84 -0.57
C LEU A 707 2.89 -35.22 0.11
N ASN A 708 2.98 -35.21 1.43
CA ASN A 708 2.94 -36.41 2.26
C ASN A 708 2.04 -36.20 3.47
N LEU A 709 1.11 -37.12 3.69
CA LEU A 709 0.27 -37.12 4.89
C LEU A 709 1.13 -37.51 6.10
N ARG A 710 1.31 -36.59 7.05
CA ARG A 710 2.05 -36.81 8.30
C ARG A 710 1.34 -36.20 9.49
N ALA A 711 1.64 -36.73 10.67
CA ALA A 711 1.25 -36.09 11.93
C ALA A 711 1.77 -34.63 11.99
N ALA A 712 1.09 -33.76 12.75
CA ALA A 712 1.40 -32.35 12.96
C ALA A 712 2.68 -32.12 13.77
N THR A 713 3.79 -32.62 13.23
CA THR A 713 5.16 -32.50 13.74
C THR A 713 5.83 -31.25 13.16
N GLU A 714 6.97 -30.86 13.72
CA GLU A 714 7.78 -29.74 13.19
C GLU A 714 8.11 -29.94 11.70
N LYS A 715 8.47 -31.16 11.29
CA LYS A 715 8.74 -31.54 9.90
C LYS A 715 7.53 -31.27 8.98
N GLN A 716 6.32 -31.49 9.47
CA GLN A 716 5.12 -31.27 8.68
C GLN A 716 4.73 -29.80 8.58
N LEU A 717 4.91 -29.03 9.66
CA LEU A 717 4.73 -27.57 9.59
C LEU A 717 5.76 -26.88 8.70
N GLU A 718 7.00 -27.39 8.65
CA GLU A 718 8.00 -26.94 7.67
C GLU A 718 7.53 -27.15 6.23
N ALA A 719 6.89 -28.29 5.98
CA ALA A 719 6.32 -28.59 4.68
C ALA A 719 5.12 -27.68 4.37
N PHE A 720 4.29 -27.31 5.36
CA PHE A 720 3.23 -26.29 5.20
C PHE A 720 3.82 -24.91 4.87
N ILE A 721 4.85 -24.48 5.58
CA ILE A 721 5.54 -23.20 5.32
C ILE A 721 6.13 -23.17 3.90
N THR A 722 6.68 -24.29 3.44
CA THR A 722 7.26 -24.40 2.09
C THR A 722 6.18 -24.41 1.00
N LEU A 723 5.01 -24.96 1.30
CA LEU A 723 3.84 -24.96 0.42
C LEU A 723 3.28 -23.54 0.24
N GLU A 724 3.20 -22.79 1.34
CA GLU A 724 2.59 -21.44 1.42
C GLU A 724 3.59 -20.29 1.20
N GLU A 725 4.80 -20.57 0.75
CA GLU A 725 5.87 -19.56 0.65
C GLU A 725 5.58 -18.52 -0.45
N PRO A 726 5.57 -17.20 -0.14
CA PRO A 726 5.21 -16.15 -1.09
C PRO A 726 6.26 -15.93 -2.20
N GLU A 727 5.79 -15.46 -3.35
CA GLU A 727 6.54 -15.31 -4.61
C GLU A 727 7.86 -14.50 -4.49
N LEU A 728 7.91 -13.48 -3.63
CA LEU A 728 9.07 -12.58 -3.51
C LEU A 728 10.37 -13.26 -3.03
N ILE A 729 10.30 -14.48 -2.49
CA ILE A 729 11.47 -15.23 -2.00
C ILE A 729 12.11 -16.09 -3.12
N CYS A 730 11.39 -16.39 -4.21
CA CYS A 730 11.81 -17.36 -5.24
C CYS A 730 12.27 -16.78 -6.60
N ARG A 731 12.45 -15.45 -6.74
CA ARG A 731 12.71 -14.74 -8.02
C ARG A 731 14.04 -15.04 -8.74
N THR A 732 14.83 -16.04 -8.36
CA THR A 732 16.22 -16.16 -8.84
C THR A 732 16.46 -16.89 -10.15
N LYS A 733 15.48 -17.51 -10.83
CA LYS A 733 15.69 -18.13 -12.17
C LYS A 733 14.43 -18.10 -13.05
N GLN A 734 14.57 -17.66 -14.31
CA GLN A 734 13.57 -17.83 -15.38
C GLN A 734 13.35 -19.32 -15.66
N ASN A 735 12.12 -19.69 -16.02
CA ASN A 735 11.79 -21.01 -16.54
C ASN A 735 11.83 -20.93 -18.09
N ASP A 736 13.01 -21.16 -18.68
CA ASP A 736 13.26 -21.03 -20.13
C ASP A 736 12.64 -22.16 -20.99
N SER A 737 11.77 -23.01 -20.42
CA SER A 737 11.40 -24.29 -21.06
C SER A 737 10.10 -24.28 -21.87
N GLY A 738 9.25 -23.25 -21.77
CA GLY A 738 7.94 -23.24 -22.43
C GLY A 738 6.98 -24.36 -21.98
N GLU A 739 7.25 -24.97 -20.82
CA GLU A 739 6.41 -26.01 -20.21
C GLU A 739 5.36 -25.40 -19.27
N GLU A 740 4.18 -26.02 -19.16
CA GLU A 740 3.03 -25.59 -18.33
C GLU A 740 3.32 -25.72 -16.80
N LYS A 741 4.41 -25.17 -16.27
CA LYS A 741 4.87 -25.42 -14.89
C LYS A 741 5.19 -24.13 -14.12
N TYR A 742 4.89 -24.12 -12.82
CA TYR A 742 4.85 -22.96 -11.92
C TYR A 742 5.72 -23.14 -10.68
N ARG A 743 6.30 -22.06 -10.14
CA ARG A 743 7.20 -22.07 -8.97
C ARG A 743 6.50 -21.82 -7.65
N THR A 744 5.33 -21.17 -7.65
CA THR A 744 4.46 -21.01 -6.48
C THR A 744 2.99 -21.20 -6.89
N ILE A 745 2.09 -21.30 -5.92
CA ILE A 745 0.64 -21.41 -6.18
C ILE A 745 0.09 -20.08 -6.74
N GLY A 746 0.70 -18.96 -6.41
CA GLY A 746 0.30 -17.62 -6.83
C GLY A 746 0.84 -17.26 -8.19
N GLU A 747 2.04 -17.73 -8.59
CA GLU A 747 2.44 -17.66 -10.00
C GLU A 747 1.44 -18.42 -10.88
N PHE A 748 0.92 -19.55 -10.38
CA PHE A 748 -0.13 -20.30 -11.04
C PHE A 748 -1.45 -19.53 -11.13
N TYR A 749 -1.99 -19.00 -10.02
CA TYR A 749 -3.25 -18.23 -10.04
C TYR A 749 -3.14 -16.89 -10.79
N GLN A 750 -2.00 -16.20 -10.70
CA GLN A 750 -1.72 -14.99 -11.46
C GLN A 750 -1.75 -15.27 -12.97
N SER A 751 -1.20 -16.41 -13.41
CA SER A 751 -1.25 -16.77 -14.84
C SER A 751 -2.68 -16.96 -15.36
N ILE A 752 -3.60 -17.43 -14.51
CA ILE A 752 -5.03 -17.54 -14.84
C ILE A 752 -5.68 -16.16 -14.87
N GLU A 753 -5.38 -15.30 -13.89
CA GLU A 753 -5.90 -13.94 -13.81
C GLU A 753 -5.48 -13.09 -15.04
N GLU A 754 -4.20 -13.14 -15.41
CA GLU A 754 -3.64 -12.42 -16.55
C GLU A 754 -4.19 -12.91 -17.90
N ALA A 755 -4.61 -14.18 -18.00
CA ALA A 755 -5.17 -14.75 -19.21
C ALA A 755 -6.64 -14.38 -19.45
N LEU A 756 -7.39 -13.99 -18.41
CA LEU A 756 -8.84 -13.76 -18.50
C LEU A 756 -9.20 -12.62 -19.47
N GLN A 757 -8.59 -11.44 -19.29
CA GLN A 757 -8.93 -10.28 -20.10
C GLN A 757 -8.54 -10.46 -21.58
N PRO A 758 -7.33 -10.94 -21.93
CA PRO A 758 -6.97 -11.19 -23.33
C PRO A 758 -7.84 -12.26 -24.02
N ILE A 759 -8.28 -13.30 -23.30
CA ILE A 759 -9.19 -14.32 -23.87
C ILE A 759 -10.59 -13.74 -24.06
N PHE A 760 -11.09 -12.94 -23.11
CA PHE A 760 -12.36 -12.24 -23.24
C PHE A 760 -12.37 -11.26 -24.42
N ASP A 761 -11.28 -10.53 -24.63
CA ASP A 761 -11.17 -9.59 -25.76
C ASP A 761 -11.19 -10.32 -27.12
N LYS A 762 -10.66 -11.56 -27.19
CA LYS A 762 -10.70 -12.43 -28.38
C LYS A 762 -12.05 -13.12 -28.57
N ASP A 763 -12.68 -13.54 -27.48
CA ASP A 763 -13.99 -14.18 -27.44
C ASP A 763 -14.90 -13.50 -26.40
N PRO A 764 -15.63 -12.44 -26.80
CA PRO A 764 -16.59 -11.77 -25.90
C PRO A 764 -17.74 -12.67 -25.44
N THR A 765 -17.87 -13.88 -26.00
CA THR A 765 -18.84 -14.89 -25.55
C THR A 765 -18.31 -15.78 -24.43
N LEU A 766 -17.10 -15.52 -23.92
CA LEU A 766 -16.47 -16.27 -22.83
C LEU A 766 -17.42 -16.46 -21.63
N PHE A 767 -18.17 -15.41 -21.26
CA PHE A 767 -19.17 -15.40 -20.20
C PHE A 767 -20.62 -15.40 -20.71
N ALA A 768 -20.90 -15.94 -21.90
CA ALA A 768 -22.25 -15.92 -22.48
C ALA A 768 -23.28 -16.76 -21.69
N ASN A 769 -22.83 -17.70 -20.86
CA ASN A 769 -23.69 -18.51 -20.00
C ASN A 769 -23.04 -18.73 -18.62
N PRO A 770 -23.00 -17.70 -17.75
CA PRO A 770 -22.23 -17.75 -16.52
C PRO A 770 -22.87 -18.62 -15.43
N ARG A 771 -24.16 -19.00 -15.59
CA ARG A 771 -24.93 -19.86 -14.67
C ARG A 771 -24.85 -19.41 -13.19
N PRO A 772 -25.12 -18.13 -12.85
CA PRO A 772 -24.95 -17.60 -11.49
C PRO A 772 -25.78 -18.34 -10.43
N LYS A 773 -26.97 -18.86 -10.79
CA LYS A 773 -27.83 -19.64 -9.87
C LYS A 773 -27.26 -21.00 -9.47
N CYS A 774 -26.27 -21.49 -10.21
CA CYS A 774 -25.58 -22.74 -9.90
C CYS A 774 -24.24 -22.50 -9.18
N GLN A 775 -23.81 -21.25 -9.02
CA GLN A 775 -22.55 -20.91 -8.36
C GLN A 775 -22.71 -20.85 -6.84
N PHE A 776 -21.62 -21.04 -6.11
CA PHE A 776 -21.60 -20.78 -4.67
C PHE A 776 -21.72 -19.27 -4.41
N ALA A 777 -22.70 -18.86 -3.61
CA ALA A 777 -23.06 -17.46 -3.38
C ALA A 777 -23.13 -17.11 -1.88
N PRO A 778 -23.02 -15.82 -1.50
CA PRO A 778 -23.00 -15.37 -0.09
C PRO A 778 -24.38 -15.36 0.61
N GLU A 779 -25.45 -15.83 -0.03
CA GLU A 779 -26.83 -15.77 0.49
C GLU A 779 -27.06 -16.68 1.72
N LYS A 780 -28.09 -16.36 2.54
CA LYS A 780 -28.44 -17.07 3.80
C LYS A 780 -28.78 -18.57 3.66
N HIS A 781 -28.77 -19.12 2.45
CA HIS A 781 -29.22 -20.48 2.12
C HIS A 781 -28.15 -21.35 1.44
N GLU A 782 -26.92 -20.86 1.29
CA GLU A 782 -25.82 -21.56 0.61
C GLU A 782 -24.63 -21.88 1.54
N TYR A 783 -23.68 -22.69 1.05
CA TYR A 783 -22.40 -22.90 1.74
C TYR A 783 -21.75 -21.54 1.90
N SER A 784 -21.62 -21.08 3.14
CA SER A 784 -20.96 -19.83 3.44
C SER A 784 -19.92 -20.16 4.49
N PRO A 785 -18.64 -20.36 4.10
CA PRO A 785 -17.56 -20.31 5.06
C PRO A 785 -17.51 -18.85 5.54
N ARG A 786 -18.38 -18.50 6.50
CA ARG A 786 -18.36 -17.20 7.16
C ARG A 786 -17.20 -17.20 8.13
N VAL A 787 -15.99 -17.20 7.58
CA VAL A 787 -14.86 -16.59 8.24
C VAL A 787 -15.19 -15.10 8.26
N PRO A 788 -15.31 -14.45 9.42
CA PRO A 788 -15.42 -13.00 9.44
C PRO A 788 -14.20 -12.45 8.70
N ASP A 789 -14.43 -11.74 7.58
CA ASP A 789 -13.44 -10.93 6.83
C ASP A 789 -12.72 -11.50 5.57
N ALA A 790 -12.97 -12.74 5.17
CA ALA A 790 -12.31 -13.40 4.01
C ALA A 790 -12.86 -13.04 2.60
N GLY A 791 -13.22 -11.78 2.33
CA GLY A 791 -13.65 -11.34 0.98
C GLY A 791 -15.00 -11.87 0.46
N GLY A 792 -15.52 -12.96 1.04
CA GLY A 792 -16.79 -13.59 0.70
C GLY A 792 -16.77 -14.37 -0.61
N LEU A 793 -17.76 -15.24 -0.79
CA LEU A 793 -18.05 -15.86 -2.08
C LEU A 793 -18.42 -14.80 -3.11
N VAL A 794 -17.81 -14.89 -4.29
CA VAL A 794 -18.08 -14.02 -5.44
C VAL A 794 -18.87 -14.81 -6.48
N VAL A 795 -20.04 -14.29 -6.84
CA VAL A 795 -20.79 -14.75 -8.01
C VAL A 795 -20.14 -14.12 -9.25
N VAL A 796 -19.70 -14.97 -10.17
CA VAL A 796 -18.93 -14.60 -11.36
C VAL A 796 -19.85 -14.54 -12.56
N GLU A 797 -20.13 -13.34 -13.05
CA GLU A 797 -21.01 -13.11 -14.20
C GLU A 797 -20.26 -12.51 -15.40
N ASP A 798 -19.07 -11.97 -15.15
CA ASP A 798 -18.26 -11.25 -16.14
C ASP A 798 -16.77 -11.32 -15.79
N VAL A 799 -15.93 -10.76 -16.67
CA VAL A 799 -14.47 -10.73 -16.49
C VAL A 799 -14.04 -10.02 -15.21
N LYS A 800 -14.77 -8.99 -14.79
CA LYS A 800 -14.47 -8.20 -13.60
C LYS A 800 -14.70 -8.99 -12.31
N SER A 801 -15.82 -9.69 -12.23
CA SER A 801 -16.17 -10.58 -11.11
C SER A 801 -15.28 -11.83 -11.09
N ALA A 802 -14.85 -12.32 -12.26
CA ALA A 802 -13.87 -13.41 -12.36
C ALA A 802 -12.50 -13.00 -11.80
N ILE A 803 -12.00 -11.82 -12.18
CA ILE A 803 -10.77 -11.24 -11.62
C ILE A 803 -10.91 -11.06 -10.11
N ALA A 804 -12.02 -10.48 -9.63
CA ALA A 804 -12.25 -10.29 -8.19
C ALA A 804 -12.24 -11.61 -7.40
N ALA A 805 -12.78 -12.69 -7.96
CA ALA A 805 -12.74 -14.03 -7.36
C ALA A 805 -11.30 -14.55 -7.27
N LEU A 806 -10.50 -14.45 -8.33
CA LEU A 806 -9.09 -14.89 -8.34
C LEU A 806 -8.20 -14.04 -7.45
N THR A 807 -8.36 -12.72 -7.44
CA THR A 807 -7.64 -11.82 -6.54
C THR A 807 -7.91 -12.15 -5.06
N THR A 808 -9.11 -12.65 -4.74
CA THR A 808 -9.46 -13.09 -3.38
C THR A 808 -8.65 -14.33 -2.97
N ILE A 809 -8.54 -15.31 -3.88
CA ILE A 809 -7.71 -16.51 -3.70
C ILE A 809 -6.25 -16.13 -3.45
N VAL A 810 -5.67 -15.30 -4.32
CA VAL A 810 -4.25 -14.89 -4.22
C VAL A 810 -3.97 -14.14 -2.91
N ARG A 811 -4.89 -13.25 -2.49
CA ARG A 811 -4.73 -12.45 -1.26
C ARG A 811 -4.72 -13.30 0.01
N GLU A 812 -5.56 -14.34 0.07
CA GLU A 812 -5.79 -15.16 1.26
C GLU A 812 -4.81 -16.34 1.35
N GLY A 813 -4.52 -17.01 0.23
CA GLY A 813 -3.59 -18.14 0.19
C GLY A 813 -2.12 -17.75 0.37
N GLU A 814 -1.60 -16.79 -0.42
CA GLU A 814 -0.14 -16.56 -0.48
C GLU A 814 0.36 -15.41 0.39
N GLY A 815 -0.54 -14.52 0.84
CA GLY A 815 -0.20 -13.35 1.62
C GLY A 815 0.42 -12.19 0.82
N SER A 816 0.09 -10.97 1.24
CA SER A 816 0.80 -9.77 0.81
C SER A 816 2.26 -9.79 1.32
N PRO A 817 3.25 -9.26 0.59
CA PRO A 817 4.69 -9.42 0.90
C PRO A 817 5.23 -8.80 2.19
N LEU A 818 4.38 -8.34 3.12
CA LEU A 818 4.77 -7.43 4.21
C LEU A 818 4.30 -7.89 5.61
N ASN A 819 4.27 -9.21 5.89
CA ASN A 819 4.01 -9.69 7.26
C ASN A 819 5.31 -9.78 8.09
N HIS A 820 5.78 -8.65 8.62
CA HIS A 820 6.84 -8.59 9.62
C HIS A 820 6.38 -7.87 10.90
N GLY A 821 5.82 -8.65 11.82
CA GLY A 821 5.54 -8.24 13.20
C GLY A 821 4.99 -9.40 14.02
N THR A 822 5.85 -10.15 14.73
CA THR A 822 5.44 -11.37 15.47
C THR A 822 5.22 -11.18 16.97
N GLU A 823 5.27 -9.96 17.48
CA GLU A 823 5.35 -9.72 18.94
C GLU A 823 3.98 -9.55 19.63
N HIS A 824 2.91 -9.21 18.91
CA HIS A 824 1.54 -9.11 19.46
C HIS A 824 0.56 -10.19 18.96
N LEU A 825 1.02 -11.14 18.13
CA LEU A 825 0.19 -12.19 17.52
C LEU A 825 -0.39 -13.19 18.52
N ASP A 826 0.30 -13.40 19.63
CA ASP A 826 -0.06 -14.41 20.64
C ASP A 826 -1.38 -14.08 21.33
N GLU A 827 -1.61 -12.83 21.71
CA GLU A 827 -2.83 -12.43 22.41
C GLU A 827 -4.04 -12.40 21.47
N ALA A 828 -3.87 -11.95 20.22
CA ALA A 828 -4.97 -11.85 19.25
C ALA A 828 -5.56 -13.23 18.86
N LEU A 829 -4.70 -14.21 18.55
CA LEU A 829 -5.14 -15.56 18.17
C LEU A 829 -5.74 -16.33 19.36
N HIS A 830 -5.15 -16.21 20.55
CA HIS A 830 -5.72 -16.78 21.78
C HIS A 830 -7.04 -16.13 22.17
N HIS A 831 -7.17 -14.81 21.97
CA HIS A 831 -8.42 -14.09 22.21
C HIS A 831 -9.55 -14.55 21.26
N ARG A 832 -9.27 -14.67 19.96
CA ARG A 832 -10.22 -15.20 18.95
C ARG A 832 -10.72 -16.60 19.32
N TYR A 833 -9.81 -17.51 19.67
CA TYR A 833 -10.18 -18.87 20.08
C TYR A 833 -11.04 -18.88 21.37
N ARG A 834 -10.72 -18.06 22.38
CA ARG A 834 -11.52 -17.95 23.63
C ARG A 834 -12.91 -17.34 23.41
N GLN A 835 -13.06 -16.41 22.47
CA GLN A 835 -14.35 -15.86 22.08
C GLN A 835 -15.24 -16.94 21.44
N GLU A 836 -14.69 -17.70 20.49
CA GLU A 836 -15.43 -18.80 19.82
C GLU A 836 -15.86 -19.90 20.81
N LEU A 837 -15.00 -20.27 21.76
CA LEU A 837 -15.33 -21.19 22.85
C LEU A 837 -16.46 -20.67 23.76
N SER A 838 -16.45 -19.37 24.07
CA SER A 838 -17.48 -18.76 24.92
C SER A 838 -18.83 -18.76 24.21
N ARG A 839 -18.83 -18.48 22.89
CA ARG A 839 -20.01 -18.52 22.02
C ARG A 839 -20.59 -19.92 21.86
N ALA A 840 -19.74 -20.94 21.68
CA ALA A 840 -20.17 -22.33 21.60
C ALA A 840 -20.89 -22.79 22.88
N LYS A 841 -20.41 -22.36 24.05
CA LYS A 841 -21.05 -22.63 25.35
C LYS A 841 -22.37 -21.87 25.53
N GLU A 842 -22.48 -20.69 24.96
CA GLU A 842 -23.69 -19.85 25.03
C GLU A 842 -24.80 -20.36 24.10
N ASN A 843 -24.46 -20.76 22.87
CA ASN A 843 -25.36 -21.43 21.92
C ASN A 843 -25.90 -22.77 22.47
N GLN A 844 -25.05 -23.52 23.18
CA GLN A 844 -25.45 -24.77 23.84
C GLN A 844 -26.45 -24.56 25.00
N LYS A 845 -26.44 -23.38 25.65
CA LYS A 845 -27.41 -22.99 26.67
C LYS A 845 -28.76 -22.55 26.10
N LEU A 846 -28.78 -22.00 24.89
CA LEU A 846 -29.98 -21.45 24.24
C LEU A 846 -30.80 -22.49 23.46
N GLY A 847 -30.34 -23.73 23.36
CA GLY A 847 -31.07 -24.83 22.71
C GLY A 847 -31.28 -24.65 21.20
N THR A 848 -30.59 -23.68 20.59
CA THR A 848 -30.60 -23.43 19.15
C THR A 848 -29.61 -24.37 18.46
N ALA A 849 -30.01 -24.98 17.34
CA ALA A 849 -29.05 -25.59 16.42
C ALA A 849 -27.98 -24.53 16.07
N PRO A 850 -26.72 -24.89 15.78
CA PRO A 850 -25.66 -23.93 15.50
C PRO A 850 -26.03 -23.09 14.26
N GLY A 851 -26.73 -21.99 14.51
CA GLY A 851 -27.20 -21.03 13.52
C GLY A 851 -26.10 -20.02 13.29
N LEU A 852 -25.66 -19.93 12.04
CA LEU A 852 -24.81 -18.88 11.52
C LEU A 852 -25.57 -17.55 11.61
N SER A 853 -25.44 -16.79 12.69
CA SER A 853 -25.84 -15.38 12.70
C SER A 853 -24.84 -14.48 13.42
N GLU A 854 -24.45 -13.44 12.68
CA GLU A 854 -24.24 -12.06 13.11
C GLU A 854 -23.23 -11.84 14.25
N TYR A 855 -22.01 -11.43 13.90
CA TYR A 855 -21.45 -10.11 14.24
C TYR A 855 -20.06 -9.94 13.58
N ASP A 856 -19.80 -8.71 13.15
CA ASP A 856 -18.56 -8.18 12.58
C ASP A 856 -17.54 -8.04 13.73
N ASP A 857 -16.33 -8.59 13.61
CA ASP A 857 -15.24 -8.29 14.54
C ASP A 857 -14.61 -6.97 14.11
N ASP A 858 -14.78 -5.92 14.92
CA ASP A 858 -14.33 -4.55 14.65
C ASP A 858 -12.80 -4.41 14.45
N LYS A 859 -12.01 -5.48 14.63
CA LYS A 859 -10.54 -5.48 14.56
C LYS A 859 -9.90 -6.19 13.36
N LYS A 860 -10.64 -6.99 12.57
CA LYS A 860 -10.25 -7.60 11.27
C LYS A 860 -8.76 -7.97 11.10
N LEU A 861 -8.22 -8.85 11.96
CA LEU A 861 -6.83 -9.35 11.91
C LEU A 861 -6.79 -10.74 11.25
N GLU A 862 -6.66 -10.81 9.92
CA GLU A 862 -6.41 -12.07 9.21
C GLU A 862 -4.94 -12.16 8.78
N LEU A 863 -4.29 -13.28 9.09
CA LEU A 863 -2.89 -13.59 8.74
C LEU A 863 -2.87 -14.46 7.49
N SER A 864 -1.87 -14.32 6.62
CA SER A 864 -1.66 -15.28 5.53
C SER A 864 -1.37 -16.68 6.06
N HIS A 865 -1.63 -17.72 5.25
CA HIS A 865 -1.31 -19.10 5.61
C HIS A 865 0.17 -19.25 6.00
N TYR A 866 1.08 -18.64 5.24
CA TYR A 866 2.52 -18.59 5.56
C TYR A 866 2.81 -18.04 6.97
N ALA A 867 2.27 -16.87 7.31
CA ALA A 867 2.48 -16.23 8.60
C ALA A 867 1.87 -17.07 9.75
N THR A 868 0.72 -17.67 9.49
CA THR A 868 0.03 -18.59 10.39
C THR A 868 0.88 -19.81 10.73
N PHE A 869 1.48 -20.47 9.72
CA PHE A 869 2.32 -21.65 9.97
C PHE A 869 3.69 -21.32 10.56
N ILE A 870 4.31 -20.19 10.19
CA ILE A 870 5.51 -19.66 10.86
C ILE A 870 5.26 -19.43 12.34
N HIS A 871 4.10 -18.84 12.68
CA HIS A 871 3.69 -18.62 14.06
C HIS A 871 3.55 -19.94 14.84
N LEU A 872 2.81 -20.92 14.28
CA LEU A 872 2.67 -22.25 14.89
C LEU A 872 4.03 -22.94 15.10
N LYS A 873 4.95 -22.85 14.12
CA LYS A 873 6.31 -23.39 14.23
C LYS A 873 7.14 -22.70 15.32
N LYS A 874 7.08 -21.36 15.41
CA LYS A 874 7.80 -20.59 16.45
C LYS A 874 7.38 -21.04 17.84
N LYS A 875 6.08 -21.29 18.08
CA LYS A 875 5.59 -21.80 19.37
C LYS A 875 6.08 -23.20 19.70
N LEU A 876 6.08 -24.11 18.74
CA LEU A 876 6.63 -25.46 18.94
C LEU A 876 8.13 -25.42 19.31
N LYS A 877 8.90 -24.49 18.72
CA LYS A 877 10.33 -24.33 19.03
C LYS A 877 10.60 -23.74 20.42
N THR A 878 9.83 -22.72 20.83
CA THR A 878 10.05 -22.04 22.11
C THR A 878 9.50 -22.82 23.32
N LYS A 879 8.50 -23.67 23.10
CA LYS A 879 7.94 -24.58 24.11
C LYS A 879 7.98 -26.00 23.56
N LYS A 880 9.08 -26.72 23.82
CA LYS A 880 9.44 -28.06 23.28
C LYS A 880 8.37 -29.17 23.36
N HIS A 881 7.21 -28.92 23.98
CA HIS A 881 6.10 -29.86 24.18
C HIS A 881 4.72 -29.17 24.07
N LEU A 882 4.52 -28.31 23.06
CA LEU A 882 3.30 -27.48 22.97
C LEU A 882 2.01 -28.31 22.77
N TRP A 883 2.06 -29.42 22.03
CA TRP A 883 0.94 -30.37 21.91
C TRP A 883 1.44 -31.78 21.57
N THR A 884 0.65 -32.79 21.92
CA THR A 884 0.93 -34.19 21.60
C THR A 884 0.15 -34.62 20.35
N VAL A 885 0.74 -35.52 19.58
CA VAL A 885 0.12 -36.11 18.38
C VAL A 885 0.00 -37.62 18.55
N PHE A 886 -1.08 -38.21 18.03
CA PHE A 886 -1.18 -39.65 17.89
C PHE A 886 -0.07 -40.15 16.95
N PRO A 887 0.62 -41.26 17.28
CA PRO A 887 1.62 -41.86 16.40
C PRO A 887 0.95 -42.53 15.19
N VAL A 888 0.59 -41.73 14.19
CA VAL A 888 -0.07 -42.19 12.96
C VAL A 888 0.97 -42.46 11.84
N PRO A 889 0.73 -43.42 10.93
CA PRO A 889 1.63 -43.71 9.82
C PRO A 889 1.79 -42.52 8.86
N GLU A 890 2.90 -42.44 8.12
CA GLU A 890 3.00 -41.53 6.96
C GLU A 890 2.28 -42.18 5.76
N ASN A 891 1.44 -41.42 5.06
CA ASN A 891 0.70 -41.86 3.85
C ASN A 891 -0.02 -43.23 3.98
N PRO A 892 -0.95 -43.40 4.94
CA PRO A 892 -1.65 -44.66 5.12
C PRO A 892 -2.53 -45.03 3.93
N GLN A 893 -2.68 -46.33 3.68
CA GLN A 893 -3.69 -46.86 2.77
C GLN A 893 -4.62 -47.83 3.51
N SER A 894 -5.92 -47.81 3.19
CA SER A 894 -6.88 -48.69 3.86
C SER A 894 -6.51 -50.16 3.73
N SER A 895 -5.95 -50.56 2.58
CA SER A 895 -5.50 -51.93 2.28
C SER A 895 -4.39 -52.44 3.19
N GLN A 896 -3.63 -51.55 3.83
CA GLN A 896 -2.51 -51.89 4.72
C GLN A 896 -2.97 -52.30 6.13
N TYR A 897 -4.20 -51.93 6.52
CA TYR A 897 -4.76 -52.31 7.81
C TYR A 897 -5.17 -53.79 7.84
N GLN A 898 -4.47 -54.56 8.67
CA GLN A 898 -4.68 -56.01 8.81
C GLN A 898 -5.95 -56.34 9.61
N ASP A 899 -6.31 -55.51 10.60
CA ASP A 899 -7.56 -55.65 11.34
C ASP A 899 -8.73 -55.26 10.43
N GLU A 900 -9.60 -56.22 10.12
CA GLU A 900 -10.76 -56.03 9.25
C GLU A 900 -11.70 -54.92 9.76
N LYS A 901 -11.80 -54.72 11.08
CA LYS A 901 -12.65 -53.70 11.68
C LYS A 901 -12.13 -52.30 11.35
N ILE A 902 -10.83 -52.08 11.60
CA ILE A 902 -10.14 -50.81 11.32
C ILE A 902 -10.14 -50.53 9.82
N ARG A 903 -9.84 -51.55 9.00
CA ARG A 903 -9.89 -51.44 7.54
C ARG A 903 -11.27 -51.02 7.04
N THR A 904 -12.34 -51.59 7.60
CA THR A 904 -13.71 -51.25 7.19
C THR A 904 -14.07 -49.81 7.55
N VAL A 905 -13.65 -49.32 8.71
CA VAL A 905 -13.82 -47.90 9.09
C VAL A 905 -13.03 -46.96 8.17
N SER A 906 -11.79 -47.33 7.83
CA SER A 906 -10.95 -46.55 6.90
C SER A 906 -11.57 -46.50 5.50
N LEU A 907 -12.08 -47.61 4.97
CA LEU A 907 -12.82 -47.65 3.70
C LEU A 907 -14.10 -46.82 3.74
N ALA A 908 -14.82 -46.84 4.87
CA ALA A 908 -16.00 -46.00 5.05
C ALA A 908 -15.68 -44.50 5.08
N PHE A 909 -14.51 -44.13 5.63
CA PHE A 909 -14.01 -42.75 5.59
C PHE A 909 -13.68 -42.32 4.15
N ASP A 910 -12.96 -43.14 3.38
CA ASP A 910 -12.61 -42.84 1.99
C ASP A 910 -13.86 -42.75 1.08
N ALA A 911 -14.82 -43.64 1.29
CA ALA A 911 -16.13 -43.56 0.64
C ALA A 911 -16.90 -42.29 1.02
N ALA A 912 -16.88 -41.89 2.30
CA ALA A 912 -17.52 -40.65 2.75
C ALA A 912 -16.84 -39.40 2.15
N TYR A 913 -15.51 -39.40 2.05
CA TYR A 913 -14.75 -38.33 1.37
C TYR A 913 -15.15 -38.21 -0.11
N CYS A 914 -15.16 -39.33 -0.84
CA CYS A 914 -15.59 -39.34 -2.24
C CYS A 914 -17.06 -38.91 -2.42
N TYR A 915 -17.95 -39.35 -1.53
CA TYR A 915 -19.36 -38.93 -1.54
C TYR A 915 -19.52 -37.42 -1.28
N LEU A 916 -18.70 -36.85 -0.39
CA LEU A 916 -18.66 -35.40 -0.16
C LEU A 916 -18.25 -34.64 -1.43
N LEU A 917 -17.22 -35.11 -2.13
CA LEU A 917 -16.77 -34.49 -3.38
C LEU A 917 -17.84 -34.56 -4.48
N MET A 918 -18.54 -35.68 -4.62
CA MET A 918 -19.70 -35.79 -5.52
C MET A 918 -20.81 -34.81 -5.15
N THR A 919 -21.05 -34.63 -3.85
CA THR A 919 -22.06 -33.68 -3.34
C THR A 919 -21.70 -32.24 -3.68
N ILE A 920 -20.43 -31.84 -3.50
CA ILE A 920 -19.94 -30.50 -3.83
C ILE A 920 -19.98 -30.28 -5.35
N GLU A 921 -19.55 -31.27 -6.14
CA GLU A 921 -19.62 -31.24 -7.61
C GLU A 921 -21.04 -31.00 -8.11
N THR A 922 -22.02 -31.69 -7.51
CA THR A 922 -23.45 -31.56 -7.83
C THR A 922 -23.97 -30.15 -7.59
N LEU A 923 -23.47 -29.44 -6.57
CA LEU A 923 -23.92 -28.08 -6.29
C LEU A 923 -23.69 -27.13 -7.47
N TRP A 924 -22.66 -27.32 -8.30
CA TRP A 924 -22.49 -26.51 -9.52
C TRP A 924 -23.48 -26.80 -10.66
N THR A 925 -24.43 -27.72 -10.45
CA THR A 925 -25.45 -28.10 -11.44
C THR A 925 -26.86 -27.72 -11.04
N VAL A 926 -27.13 -27.50 -9.75
CA VAL A 926 -28.48 -27.30 -9.21
C VAL A 926 -28.79 -25.80 -9.12
N PRO A 927 -29.77 -25.27 -9.87
CA PRO A 927 -30.15 -23.86 -9.83
C PRO A 927 -31.25 -23.53 -8.80
N ASP A 928 -31.95 -24.54 -8.27
CA ASP A 928 -33.05 -24.33 -7.32
C ASP A 928 -32.51 -24.07 -5.90
N PRO A 929 -32.73 -22.87 -5.32
CA PRO A 929 -32.11 -22.50 -4.04
C PRO A 929 -32.59 -23.37 -2.86
N VAL A 930 -33.81 -23.90 -2.91
CA VAL A 930 -34.34 -24.76 -1.85
C VAL A 930 -33.69 -26.14 -1.89
N GLU A 931 -33.51 -26.69 -3.09
CA GLU A 931 -32.77 -27.94 -3.31
C GLU A 931 -31.29 -27.80 -2.96
N ARG A 932 -30.63 -26.71 -3.41
CA ARG A 932 -29.26 -26.37 -3.02
C ARG A 932 -29.09 -26.32 -1.49
N GLN A 933 -29.98 -25.61 -0.80
CA GLN A 933 -29.95 -25.51 0.66
C GLN A 933 -30.01 -26.89 1.32
N LYS A 934 -30.89 -27.78 0.83
CA LYS A 934 -31.00 -29.15 1.33
C LYS A 934 -29.73 -29.96 1.09
N ILE A 935 -29.08 -29.80 -0.06
CA ILE A 935 -27.82 -30.48 -0.37
C ILE A 935 -26.71 -29.96 0.53
N VAL A 936 -26.58 -28.63 0.71
CA VAL A 936 -25.58 -27.99 1.57
C VAL A 936 -25.72 -28.43 3.02
N TYR A 937 -26.88 -28.22 3.65
CA TYR A 937 -27.07 -28.49 5.08
C TYR A 937 -27.34 -29.96 5.39
N GLY A 938 -28.05 -30.66 4.50
CA GLY A 938 -28.44 -32.05 4.70
C GLY A 938 -27.36 -33.05 4.28
N SER A 939 -26.70 -32.84 3.14
CA SER A 939 -25.71 -33.80 2.59
C SER A 939 -24.27 -33.36 2.86
N MET A 940 -23.87 -32.18 2.41
CA MET A 940 -22.47 -31.74 2.47
C MET A 940 -21.98 -31.55 3.92
N TYR A 941 -22.66 -30.73 4.73
CA TYR A 941 -22.32 -30.59 6.15
C TYR A 941 -22.57 -31.88 6.95
N GLY A 942 -23.64 -32.62 6.62
CA GLY A 942 -23.97 -33.90 7.24
C GLY A 942 -22.86 -34.94 7.05
N THR A 943 -22.31 -35.06 5.85
CA THR A 943 -21.18 -35.96 5.55
C THR A 943 -19.88 -35.44 6.16
N MET A 944 -19.54 -34.17 5.97
CA MET A 944 -18.27 -33.59 6.45
C MET A 944 -18.15 -33.62 7.98
N MET A 945 -19.16 -33.12 8.69
CA MET A 945 -19.13 -32.97 10.15
C MET A 945 -19.76 -34.15 10.87
N GLY A 946 -20.80 -34.76 10.29
CA GLY A 946 -21.56 -35.83 10.93
C GLY A 946 -21.00 -37.23 10.68
N VAL A 947 -20.21 -37.43 9.61
CA VAL A 947 -19.65 -38.74 9.24
C VAL A 947 -18.13 -38.71 9.23
N MET A 948 -17.50 -37.92 8.36
CA MET A 948 -16.05 -37.93 8.17
C MET A 948 -15.28 -37.56 9.44
N ALA A 949 -15.60 -36.43 10.08
CA ALA A 949 -14.88 -35.98 11.27
C ALA A 949 -14.95 -36.99 12.44
N PRO A 950 -16.11 -37.58 12.80
CA PRO A 950 -16.20 -38.67 13.77
C PRO A 950 -15.36 -39.89 13.40
N LEU A 951 -15.39 -40.34 12.14
CA LEU A 951 -14.62 -41.51 11.70
C LEU A 951 -13.10 -41.24 11.74
N ALA A 952 -12.64 -40.05 11.36
CA ALA A 952 -11.24 -39.66 11.47
C ALA A 952 -10.75 -39.63 12.93
N GLU A 953 -11.51 -39.00 13.83
CA GLU A 953 -11.24 -38.97 15.28
C GLU A 953 -11.23 -40.37 15.90
N PHE A 954 -12.06 -41.26 15.38
CA PHE A 954 -12.07 -42.66 15.79
C PHE A 954 -10.81 -43.39 15.34
N LEU A 955 -10.44 -43.27 14.06
CA LEU A 955 -9.29 -43.93 13.45
C LEU A 955 -7.98 -43.60 14.17
N VAL A 956 -7.71 -42.33 14.47
CA VAL A 956 -6.48 -41.88 15.16
C VAL A 956 -6.31 -42.43 16.57
N ARG A 957 -7.34 -43.05 17.13
CA ARG A 957 -7.33 -43.73 18.44
C ARG A 957 -7.31 -45.25 18.35
N GLN A 958 -7.37 -45.84 17.15
CA GLN A 958 -7.34 -47.29 16.97
C GLN A 958 -5.89 -47.78 16.83
N PRO A 959 -5.38 -48.63 17.74
CA PRO A 959 -4.02 -49.12 17.64
C PRO A 959 -3.84 -50.04 16.43
N VAL A 960 -2.76 -49.84 15.69
CA VAL A 960 -2.31 -50.68 14.56
C VAL A 960 -0.84 -51.05 14.81
N GLY A 961 -0.59 -52.34 15.11
CA GLY A 961 0.75 -52.80 15.50
C GLY A 961 1.17 -52.39 16.91
N GLN A 962 2.49 -52.39 17.18
CA GLN A 962 3.01 -52.20 18.55
C GLN A 962 3.11 -50.74 19.02
N ASN A 963 3.19 -49.76 18.12
CA ASN A 963 3.45 -48.34 18.47
C ASN A 963 2.81 -47.33 17.48
N GLN A 964 1.74 -47.70 16.78
CA GLN A 964 1.05 -46.79 15.85
C GLN A 964 -0.46 -46.84 16.02
N HIS A 965 -1.14 -45.78 15.59
CA HIS A 965 -2.58 -45.72 15.44
C HIS A 965 -2.98 -45.63 13.96
N ALA A 966 -4.20 -46.04 13.63
CA ALA A 966 -4.77 -45.85 12.30
C ALA A 966 -5.00 -44.36 12.02
N ALA A 967 -5.32 -44.00 10.77
CA ALA A 967 -5.58 -42.62 10.38
C ALA A 967 -6.46 -42.58 9.13
N PRO A 968 -7.13 -41.44 8.85
CA PRO A 968 -7.87 -41.24 7.60
C PRO A 968 -6.93 -41.28 6.38
N CYS A 969 -7.31 -41.99 5.31
CA CYS A 969 -6.44 -42.20 4.14
C CYS A 969 -6.71 -41.21 3.00
N PHE A 970 -7.94 -40.70 2.87
CA PHE A 970 -8.37 -39.78 1.80
C PHE A 970 -8.18 -40.36 0.39
N GLN A 971 -8.33 -41.68 0.24
CA GLN A 971 -8.14 -42.34 -1.07
C GLN A 971 -9.40 -42.25 -1.93
N TYR A 972 -9.19 -42.39 -3.25
CA TYR A 972 -10.28 -42.62 -4.19
C TYR A 972 -11.01 -43.91 -3.83
N TYR A 973 -12.33 -43.81 -3.68
CA TYR A 973 -13.24 -44.93 -3.51
C TYR A 973 -14.14 -45.05 -4.75
N GLN A 974 -14.05 -46.19 -5.43
CA GLN A 974 -14.89 -46.50 -6.57
C GLN A 974 -16.22 -47.08 -6.09
N PHE A 975 -17.31 -46.32 -6.24
CA PHE A 975 -18.65 -46.84 -6.00
C PHE A 975 -19.03 -47.85 -7.08
N THR A 976 -19.55 -49.01 -6.66
CA THR A 976 -19.91 -50.12 -7.55
C THR A 976 -21.39 -50.16 -7.88
N THR A 977 -22.19 -49.40 -7.13
CA THR A 977 -23.64 -49.30 -7.29
C THR A 977 -24.03 -47.94 -7.87
N SER A 978 -25.19 -47.87 -8.54
CA SER A 978 -25.79 -46.59 -8.95
C SER A 978 -26.36 -45.78 -7.77
N THR A 979 -26.14 -46.22 -6.52
CA THR A 979 -26.63 -45.58 -5.29
C THR A 979 -25.48 -45.40 -4.28
N PRO A 980 -24.53 -44.46 -4.52
CA PRO A 980 -23.34 -44.26 -3.68
C PRO A 980 -23.63 -44.12 -2.18
N LYS A 981 -24.71 -43.43 -1.84
CA LYS A 981 -25.18 -43.26 -0.46
C LYS A 981 -25.50 -44.58 0.25
N THR A 982 -26.17 -45.51 -0.45
CA THR A 982 -26.55 -46.81 0.11
C THR A 982 -25.35 -47.71 0.32
N GLU A 983 -24.38 -47.64 -0.60
CA GLU A 983 -23.10 -48.33 -0.47
C GLU A 983 -22.31 -47.79 0.73
N LEU A 984 -22.25 -46.46 0.90
CA LEU A 984 -21.66 -45.83 2.09
C LEU A 984 -22.38 -46.25 3.38
N GLN A 985 -23.72 -46.25 3.40
CA GLN A 985 -24.52 -46.73 4.54
C GLN A 985 -24.17 -48.18 4.90
N THR A 986 -24.03 -49.04 3.89
CA THR A 986 -23.67 -50.45 4.06
C THR A 986 -22.27 -50.60 4.66
N LEU A 987 -21.31 -49.79 4.23
CA LEU A 987 -19.94 -49.80 4.77
C LEU A 987 -19.90 -49.37 6.24
N ILE A 988 -20.57 -48.27 6.59
CA ILE A 988 -20.60 -47.80 8.00
C ILE A 988 -21.37 -48.80 8.88
N GLN A 989 -22.48 -49.36 8.39
CA GLN A 989 -23.20 -50.41 9.11
C GLN A 989 -22.34 -51.66 9.34
N ARG A 990 -21.60 -52.09 8.32
CA ARG A 990 -20.65 -53.20 8.46
C ARG A 990 -19.57 -52.90 9.50
N ALA A 991 -19.04 -51.67 9.53
CA ALA A 991 -18.10 -51.25 10.56
C ALA A 991 -18.72 -51.33 11.97
N LEU A 992 -19.96 -50.88 12.13
CA LEU A 992 -20.69 -50.95 13.39
C LEU A 992 -20.88 -52.41 13.85
N ASP A 993 -21.32 -53.29 12.95
CA ASP A 993 -21.56 -54.70 13.25
C ASP A 993 -20.26 -55.41 13.70
N LEU A 994 -19.16 -55.16 12.98
CA LEU A 994 -17.84 -55.72 13.28
C LEU A 994 -17.32 -55.27 14.66
N TYR A 995 -17.48 -54.00 15.02
CA TYR A 995 -17.09 -53.50 16.35
C TYR A 995 -18.05 -53.96 17.46
N THR A 996 -19.34 -54.12 17.17
CA THR A 996 -20.33 -54.64 18.12
C THR A 996 -20.04 -56.09 18.47
N GLN A 997 -19.72 -56.92 17.47
CA GLN A 997 -19.34 -58.31 17.67
C GLN A 997 -18.04 -58.45 18.47
N ALA A 998 -17.06 -57.56 18.25
CA ALA A 998 -15.78 -57.60 18.96
C ALA A 998 -15.84 -57.11 20.42
N ASN A 999 -16.79 -56.23 20.77
CA ASN A 999 -16.89 -55.58 22.09
C ASN A 999 -17.99 -56.18 23.01
N ALA A 1000 -18.46 -57.40 22.73
CA ALA A 1000 -19.57 -58.05 23.44
C ALA A 1000 -19.40 -58.24 24.97
N GLN A 1001 -18.23 -57.91 25.54
CA GLN A 1001 -17.97 -58.01 26.98
C GLN A 1001 -17.65 -56.68 27.70
N ASN A 1002 -17.50 -55.53 27.02
CA ASN A 1002 -17.31 -54.23 27.71
C ASN A 1002 -17.67 -53.02 26.82
N PRO A 1003 -18.89 -52.45 26.95
CA PRO A 1003 -19.36 -51.41 26.04
C PRO A 1003 -19.23 -50.03 26.70
N ALA A 1004 -18.16 -49.27 26.40
CA ALA A 1004 -18.16 -47.84 26.72
C ALA A 1004 -17.26 -47.02 25.78
N SER A 1005 -17.81 -45.93 25.26
CA SER A 1005 -17.22 -44.87 24.41
C SER A 1005 -16.89 -45.18 22.94
N GLN A 1006 -16.32 -46.34 22.59
CA GLN A 1006 -15.85 -46.58 21.22
C GLN A 1006 -16.97 -46.78 20.18
N LEU A 1007 -18.04 -47.48 20.55
CA LEU A 1007 -19.20 -47.75 19.67
C LEU A 1007 -20.03 -46.49 19.39
N THR A 1008 -20.09 -45.56 20.35
CA THR A 1008 -20.91 -44.35 20.27
C THR A 1008 -20.55 -43.48 19.07
N VAL A 1009 -19.27 -43.44 18.69
CA VAL A 1009 -18.81 -42.63 17.55
C VAL A 1009 -19.29 -43.21 16.22
N ILE A 1010 -19.20 -44.54 16.04
CA ILE A 1010 -19.68 -45.21 14.83
C ILE A 1010 -21.21 -45.14 14.77
N LEU A 1011 -21.91 -45.37 15.90
CA LEU A 1011 -23.37 -45.18 16.01
C LEU A 1011 -23.80 -43.77 15.62
N THR A 1012 -23.09 -42.74 16.10
CA THR A 1012 -23.37 -41.34 15.75
C THR A 1012 -23.19 -41.09 14.25
N ALA A 1013 -22.13 -41.64 13.64
CA ALA A 1013 -21.91 -41.54 12.19
C ALA A 1013 -23.01 -42.24 11.39
N VAL A 1014 -23.49 -43.40 11.87
CA VAL A 1014 -24.63 -44.13 11.29
C VAL A 1014 -25.91 -43.29 11.36
N GLU A 1015 -26.28 -42.81 12.55
CA GLU A 1015 -27.48 -42.00 12.77
C GLU A 1015 -27.47 -40.72 11.92
N ASN A 1016 -26.33 -40.02 11.88
CA ASN A 1016 -26.15 -38.84 11.05
C ASN A 1016 -26.32 -39.18 9.56
N LEU A 1017 -25.71 -40.26 9.05
CA LEU A 1017 -25.84 -40.65 7.65
C LEU A 1017 -27.27 -41.05 7.27
N TYR A 1018 -28.02 -41.71 8.17
CA TYR A 1018 -29.44 -42.02 7.95
C TYR A 1018 -30.33 -40.76 7.97
N SER A 1019 -29.94 -39.72 8.70
CA SER A 1019 -30.65 -38.43 8.73
C SER A 1019 -30.42 -37.55 7.49
N ILE A 1020 -29.40 -37.86 6.67
CA ILE A 1020 -29.18 -37.20 5.37
C ILE A 1020 -30.39 -37.53 4.48
N THR A 1021 -31.25 -36.56 4.17
CA THR A 1021 -32.61 -36.83 3.66
C THR A 1021 -32.80 -36.75 2.15
N TYR A 1022 -31.75 -36.55 1.35
CA TYR A 1022 -31.89 -36.52 -0.11
C TYR A 1022 -31.19 -37.68 -0.84
N ALA A 1023 -31.81 -38.09 -1.94
CA ALA A 1023 -31.40 -39.15 -2.84
C ALA A 1023 -31.61 -38.67 -4.28
N THR A 1024 -30.58 -38.00 -4.82
CA THR A 1024 -30.12 -38.03 -6.21
C THR A 1024 -28.89 -37.12 -6.29
N VAL A 1025 -27.80 -37.60 -5.67
CA VAL A 1025 -26.44 -37.33 -6.16
C VAL A 1025 -26.10 -38.50 -7.07
#